data_AF-A0A162BHQ1-F1
#
_entry.id   AF-A0A162BHQ1-F1
#
_cell.length_a   1.000
_cell.length_b   1.000
_cell.length_c   1.000
_cell.angle_alpha   90.00
_cell.angle_beta   90.00
_cell.angle_gamma   90.00
#
_symmetry.space_group_name_H-M   'P 1'
#
loop_
_entity.id
_entity.type
_entity.pdbx_description
1 polymer ?
#
loop_
_entity_poly.entity_id
_entity_poly.type
_entity_poly.pdbx_seq_one_letter_code
_entity_poly.pdbx_strand_id
1 'polypeptide(L)'
;MTCQNRWSDAEAQAAIKSYAAQDVSEDLALRTYTARLLGSDPQLVLHGGGNTSVKTSCIGLFGDHIPVLCVKGSGWDLSTIEPAGHPAVRLENLQALRDLSALSDEDMVAAQRSNLIDPSSPNPSVEALLHAFLPSKFVDHTHAVAVLALADQPDAEKICRELYGRRVAIVPYVMPGFQLALAAIKAYEQAEVEAAKAGVELEGMVLLKHGLFSFAATAQQSYERMINLVREAEEHLGETPTLCLPPPTNPAPKKNIAAILLPLLRGALAQSAAVHNAPQRWLMELRSTPLALQLVNDIHLQDWSRRGVATPDHVIRTKPWPLILKKPPQLQGDEAIESCPVLEEWLHSAKLALEKYINSYQDYFERQNARVGSHKQHLDPLPRLIAIPELGLVGLGRSTAEANVTADIGEAWAATLMAAESVGRFQPVNEADTFEMEYWSLEQAKLGKGKEAPLARHVVLVTGGGGGIGAAIALAFAKQGAQVVVLDKNGEAATTTAKECGSSALGLKCDLTNAAEVHDAFTTIAACFGGLDIVVSNAGAAWSGDIATLPESKLRASFELNLFAHQHVAQAAVRLFRAQGNRTTETSKSLGGQLLFNISKQALNPGPGFGAYGIAKAALLALMKQYALEEGPSSIRCNAINADRIRSGLLDQAMIRERAEARGISEANYMGGNLLGAEVRASDVANAFVALALMPRTTGALLTVDGGNVAAMVR
;
A
#
# COMPACT_ATOMS: atom_id res chain seq x y z
N MET A 1 27.30 -3.61 12.34
CA MET A 1 27.12 -2.63 11.25
C MET A 1 26.23 -3.23 10.20
N THR A 2 25.11 -2.56 9.94
CA THR A 2 24.07 -2.98 9.00
C THR A 2 24.26 -2.33 7.64
N CYS A 3 24.74 -1.08 7.59
CA CYS A 3 25.01 -0.34 6.37
C CYS A 3 26.25 -0.88 5.64
N GLN A 4 26.08 -1.27 4.37
CA GLN A 4 27.15 -1.81 3.53
C GLN A 4 27.43 -0.92 2.32
N ASN A 5 28.72 -0.73 2.01
CA ASN A 5 29.13 -0.14 0.74
C ASN A 5 28.85 -1.17 -0.37
N ARG A 6 27.94 -0.81 -1.28
CA ARG A 6 27.52 -1.65 -2.42
C ARG A 6 28.00 -1.10 -3.76
N TRP A 7 28.93 -0.14 -3.77
CA TRP A 7 29.49 0.39 -5.01
C TRP A 7 30.25 -0.71 -5.77
N SER A 8 30.05 -0.76 -7.08
CA SER A 8 30.76 -1.65 -8.00
C SER A 8 31.13 -0.90 -9.26
N ASP A 9 32.44 -0.82 -9.56
CA ASP A 9 32.95 -0.18 -10.78
C ASP A 9 32.36 -0.82 -12.04
N ALA A 10 32.16 -2.15 -12.03
CA ALA A 10 31.58 -2.88 -13.14
C ALA A 10 30.11 -2.51 -13.37
N GLU A 11 29.33 -2.38 -12.31
CA GLU A 11 27.91 -1.98 -12.39
C GLU A 11 27.76 -0.50 -12.76
N ALA A 12 28.61 0.37 -12.21
CA ALA A 12 28.65 1.78 -12.57
C ALA A 12 28.94 1.96 -14.07
N GLN A 13 29.93 1.23 -14.61
CA GLN A 13 30.24 1.27 -16.04
C GLN A 13 29.12 0.67 -16.90
N ALA A 14 28.46 -0.38 -16.43
CA ALA A 14 27.29 -0.95 -17.09
C ALA A 14 26.12 0.04 -17.14
N ALA A 15 25.87 0.78 -16.05
CA ALA A 15 24.86 1.84 -16.00
C ALA A 15 25.15 2.96 -16.99
N ILE A 16 26.41 3.46 -17.03
CA ILE A 16 26.85 4.46 -18.01
C ILE A 16 26.56 3.98 -19.44
N LYS A 17 26.98 2.75 -19.78
CA LYS A 17 26.77 2.20 -21.12
C LYS A 17 25.29 2.03 -21.49
N SER A 18 24.48 1.57 -20.53
CA SER A 18 23.04 1.36 -20.72
C SER A 18 22.30 2.67 -20.96
N TYR A 19 22.57 3.70 -20.15
CA TYR A 19 21.91 4.99 -20.26
C TYR A 19 22.47 5.87 -21.39
N ALA A 20 23.72 5.70 -21.79
CA ALA A 20 24.26 6.36 -22.98
C ALA A 20 23.48 6.00 -24.25
N ALA A 21 22.93 4.78 -24.34
CA ALA A 21 22.05 4.39 -25.45
C ALA A 21 20.70 5.15 -25.48
N GLN A 22 20.38 5.90 -24.41
CA GLN A 22 19.20 6.74 -24.25
C GLN A 22 19.55 8.24 -24.23
N ASP A 23 20.76 8.61 -24.69
CA ASP A 23 21.26 9.99 -24.72
C ASP A 23 21.37 10.66 -23.33
N VAL A 24 21.66 9.86 -22.31
CA VAL A 24 21.85 10.32 -20.94
C VAL A 24 23.34 10.54 -20.66
N SER A 25 23.69 11.67 -20.06
CA SER A 25 25.06 12.00 -19.67
C SER A 25 25.63 11.02 -18.64
N GLU A 26 26.96 10.85 -18.63
CA GLU A 26 27.67 10.03 -17.64
C GLU A 26 27.36 10.45 -16.20
N ASP A 27 27.33 11.75 -15.94
CA ASP A 27 26.98 12.33 -14.65
C ASP A 27 25.61 11.87 -14.16
N LEU A 28 24.60 11.95 -15.03
CA LEU A 28 23.23 11.56 -14.69
C LEU A 28 23.07 10.04 -14.58
N ALA A 29 23.78 9.28 -15.41
CA ALA A 29 23.81 7.82 -15.33
C ALA A 29 24.40 7.35 -13.98
N LEU A 30 25.55 7.89 -13.59
CA LEU A 30 26.18 7.60 -12.29
C LEU A 30 25.31 8.08 -11.13
N ARG A 31 24.65 9.23 -11.27
CA ARG A 31 23.73 9.72 -10.24
C ARG A 31 22.56 8.78 -10.04
N THR A 32 21.97 8.29 -11.13
CA THR A 32 20.86 7.33 -11.10
C THR A 32 21.30 6.01 -10.46
N TYR A 33 22.49 5.51 -10.79
CA TYR A 33 23.05 4.29 -10.19
C TYR A 33 23.20 4.41 -8.67
N THR A 34 23.88 5.46 -8.21
CA THR A 34 24.12 5.68 -6.77
C THR A 34 22.86 6.02 -5.99
N ALA A 35 21.89 6.71 -6.60
CA ALA A 35 20.58 6.92 -6.02
C ALA A 35 19.86 5.59 -5.71
N ARG A 36 19.94 4.61 -6.63
CA ARG A 36 19.43 3.25 -6.41
C ARG A 36 20.17 2.49 -5.32
N LEU A 37 21.49 2.64 -5.23
CA LEU A 37 22.26 2.03 -4.14
C LEU A 37 21.74 2.52 -2.78
N LEU A 38 21.57 3.84 -2.63
CA LEU A 38 21.02 4.44 -1.40
C LEU A 38 19.57 3.98 -1.15
N GLY A 39 18.71 4.03 -2.16
CA GLY A 39 17.31 3.63 -2.03
C GLY A 39 17.09 2.12 -1.80
N SER A 40 18.06 1.28 -2.17
CA SER A 40 18.00 -0.17 -1.95
C SER A 40 18.28 -0.59 -0.50
N ASP A 41 18.71 0.35 0.35
CA ASP A 41 18.96 0.12 1.77
C ASP A 41 17.91 0.85 2.63
N PRO A 42 16.95 0.13 3.22
CA PRO A 42 15.91 0.73 4.05
C PRO A 42 16.45 1.35 5.34
N GLN A 43 17.71 1.07 5.73
CA GLN A 43 18.36 1.76 6.86
C GLN A 43 18.81 3.18 6.50
N LEU A 44 18.92 3.50 5.20
CA LEU A 44 19.33 4.82 4.71
C LEU A 44 18.12 5.66 4.28
N VAL A 45 17.26 5.08 3.45
CA VAL A 45 16.11 5.78 2.87
C VAL A 45 14.93 4.84 2.78
N LEU A 46 13.76 5.34 3.17
CA LEU A 46 12.48 4.64 3.01
C LEU A 46 11.48 5.51 2.26
N HIS A 47 10.72 4.87 1.38
CA HIS A 47 9.47 5.33 0.77
C HIS A 47 9.36 6.84 0.52
N GLY A 48 9.99 7.32 -0.55
CA GLY A 48 9.88 8.72 -0.97
C GLY A 48 10.71 9.72 -0.14
N GLY A 49 11.35 9.28 0.94
CA GLY A 49 12.36 10.05 1.67
C GLY A 49 13.69 10.17 0.92
N GLY A 50 14.62 10.95 1.48
CA GLY A 50 15.94 11.22 0.89
C GLY A 50 15.89 11.99 -0.44
N ASN A 51 17.01 12.61 -0.80
CA ASN A 51 17.16 13.35 -2.05
C ASN A 51 18.56 13.16 -2.61
N THR A 52 18.68 13.08 -3.93
CA THR A 52 20.00 13.05 -4.59
C THR A 52 20.00 14.06 -5.72
N SER A 53 21.16 14.67 -5.96
CA SER A 53 21.35 15.58 -7.08
C SER A 53 22.72 15.47 -7.71
N VAL A 54 22.80 15.90 -8.96
CA VAL A 54 24.04 16.19 -9.67
C VAL A 54 23.95 17.53 -10.37
N LYS A 55 25.01 18.34 -10.26
CA LYS A 55 25.21 19.56 -11.05
C LYS A 55 25.96 19.19 -12.32
N THR A 56 25.39 19.49 -13.49
CA THR A 56 25.97 19.17 -14.79
C THR A 56 25.52 20.19 -15.84
N SER A 57 25.67 19.90 -17.13
CA SER A 57 25.18 20.73 -18.22
C SER A 57 24.31 19.93 -19.18
N CYS A 58 23.26 20.56 -19.72
CA CYS A 58 22.51 20.02 -20.87
C CYS A 58 22.63 20.95 -22.08
N ILE A 59 22.30 20.44 -23.26
CA ILE A 59 22.25 21.23 -24.49
C ILE A 59 20.84 21.80 -24.67
N GLY A 60 20.74 23.12 -24.77
CA GLY A 60 19.50 23.84 -25.04
C GLY A 60 19.01 23.69 -26.48
N LEU A 61 17.78 24.15 -26.74
CA LEU A 61 17.17 24.12 -28.08
C LEU A 61 18.02 24.85 -29.13
N PHE A 62 18.82 25.84 -28.71
CA PHE A 62 19.67 26.64 -29.59
C PHE A 62 21.12 26.12 -29.64
N GLY A 63 21.41 24.97 -29.05
CA GLY A 63 22.76 24.40 -28.98
C GLY A 63 23.65 24.99 -27.89
N ASP A 64 23.11 25.84 -27.02
CA ASP A 64 23.80 26.43 -25.88
C ASP A 64 23.97 25.42 -24.73
N HIS A 65 25.11 25.48 -24.05
CA HIS A 65 25.32 24.70 -22.82
C HIS A 65 24.64 25.41 -21.65
N ILE A 66 23.68 24.73 -21.03
CA ILE A 66 22.93 25.26 -19.89
C ILE A 66 23.38 24.52 -18.63
N PRO A 67 23.95 25.22 -17.62
CA PRO A 67 24.20 24.65 -16.31
C PRO A 67 22.89 24.24 -15.63
N VAL A 68 22.80 22.99 -15.20
CA VAL A 68 21.60 22.43 -14.61
C VAL A 68 21.88 21.67 -13.32
N LEU A 69 20.92 21.73 -12.40
CA LEU A 69 20.77 20.79 -11.30
C LEU A 69 19.80 19.70 -11.74
N CYS A 70 20.27 18.46 -11.84
CA CYS A 70 19.40 17.29 -11.94
C CYS A 70 19.17 16.76 -10.53
N VAL A 71 17.96 16.89 -9.99
CA VAL A 71 17.62 16.55 -8.60
C VAL A 71 16.41 15.64 -8.55
N LYS A 72 16.31 14.76 -7.54
CA LYS A 72 15.15 13.89 -7.34
C LYS A 72 13.82 14.65 -7.50
N GLY A 73 12.95 14.12 -8.34
CA GLY A 73 11.59 14.61 -8.53
C GLY A 73 10.64 14.14 -7.44
N SER A 74 9.65 14.96 -7.08
CA SER A 74 8.58 14.58 -6.16
C SER A 74 7.83 13.35 -6.69
N GLY A 75 7.57 12.38 -5.80
CA GLY A 75 6.84 11.14 -6.12
C GLY A 75 7.71 9.99 -6.66
N TRP A 76 9.00 10.21 -6.90
CA TRP A 76 9.94 9.14 -7.26
C TRP A 76 10.59 8.51 -6.03
N ASP A 77 10.69 7.19 -6.05
CA ASP A 77 11.38 6.37 -5.06
C ASP A 77 12.82 6.12 -5.52
N LEU A 78 13.80 6.40 -4.65
CA LEU A 78 15.22 6.24 -4.98
C LEU A 78 15.59 4.80 -5.35
N SER A 79 14.92 3.79 -4.78
CA SER A 79 15.19 2.36 -5.07
C SER A 79 14.90 1.99 -6.53
N THR A 80 14.00 2.72 -7.18
CA THR A 80 13.52 2.44 -8.55
C THR A 80 13.69 3.63 -9.49
N ILE A 81 14.36 4.70 -9.05
CA ILE A 81 14.48 5.94 -9.83
C ILE A 81 15.20 5.72 -11.15
N GLU A 82 14.70 6.36 -12.20
CA GLU A 82 15.26 6.38 -13.56
C GLU A 82 15.74 7.81 -13.89
N PRO A 83 16.51 8.04 -14.98
CA PRO A 83 16.97 9.38 -15.35
C PRO A 83 15.86 10.44 -15.42
N ALA A 84 14.66 10.05 -15.90
CA ALA A 84 13.47 10.92 -15.94
C ALA A 84 12.96 11.35 -14.54
N GLY A 85 13.34 10.62 -13.49
CA GLY A 85 13.08 10.97 -12.09
C GLY A 85 14.00 12.05 -11.54
N HIS A 86 14.96 12.55 -12.33
CA HIS A 86 15.86 13.65 -11.96
C HIS A 86 15.61 14.90 -12.83
N PRO A 87 14.50 15.63 -12.64
CA PRO A 87 14.21 16.85 -13.39
C PRO A 87 15.41 17.79 -13.42
N ALA A 88 15.76 18.24 -14.62
CA ALA A 88 16.82 19.20 -14.85
C ALA A 88 16.27 20.63 -14.69
N VAL A 89 16.87 21.40 -13.79
CA VAL A 89 16.48 22.78 -13.46
C VAL A 89 17.67 23.71 -13.68
N ARG A 90 17.47 24.90 -14.27
CA ARG A 90 18.54 25.89 -14.52
C ARG A 90 19.24 26.28 -13.21
N LEU A 91 20.51 25.90 -13.08
CA LEU A 91 21.25 25.99 -11.81
C LEU A 91 21.47 27.44 -11.38
N GLU A 92 21.91 28.30 -12.29
CA GLU A 92 22.22 29.71 -12.00
C GLU A 92 20.99 30.46 -11.47
N ASN A 93 19.82 30.19 -12.06
CA ASN A 93 18.56 30.80 -11.64
C ASN A 93 18.15 30.34 -10.24
N LEU A 94 18.38 29.07 -9.90
CA LEU A 94 18.16 28.60 -8.53
C LEU A 94 19.14 29.25 -7.56
N GLN A 95 20.42 29.35 -7.92
CA GLN A 95 21.46 29.97 -7.09
C GLN A 95 21.19 31.45 -6.81
N ALA A 96 20.66 32.20 -7.79
CA ALA A 96 20.28 33.60 -7.62
C ALA A 96 19.19 33.82 -6.55
N LEU A 97 18.36 32.81 -6.27
CA LEU A 97 17.35 32.90 -5.19
C LEU A 97 17.98 33.03 -3.80
N ARG A 98 19.27 32.71 -3.65
CA ARG A 98 20.01 32.87 -2.40
C ARG A 98 20.05 34.31 -1.90
N ASP A 99 19.97 35.29 -2.81
CA ASP A 99 20.02 36.72 -2.48
C ASP A 99 18.70 37.25 -1.90
N LEU A 100 17.63 36.45 -1.94
CA LEU A 100 16.34 36.80 -1.37
C LEU A 100 16.33 36.58 0.15
N SER A 101 15.76 37.52 0.90
CA SER A 101 15.59 37.38 2.34
C SER A 101 14.46 36.41 2.73
N ALA A 102 13.46 36.27 1.86
CA ALA A 102 12.31 35.39 2.06
C ALA A 102 11.72 34.96 0.71
N LEU A 103 11.14 33.76 0.68
CA LEU A 103 10.43 33.20 -0.46
C LEU A 103 9.31 32.31 0.09
N SER A 104 8.08 32.50 -0.41
CA SER A 104 6.96 31.63 -0.03
C SER A 104 7.12 30.25 -0.65
N ASP A 105 6.45 29.23 -0.10
CA ASP A 105 6.45 27.88 -0.68
C ASP A 105 5.90 27.85 -2.11
N GLU A 106 4.86 28.65 -2.38
CA GLU A 106 4.24 28.76 -3.70
C GLU A 106 5.21 29.40 -4.70
N ASP A 107 5.87 30.49 -4.32
CA ASP A 107 6.86 31.15 -5.16
C ASP A 107 8.11 30.29 -5.36
N MET A 108 8.53 29.52 -4.34
CA MET A 108 9.62 28.56 -4.44
C MET A 108 9.31 27.48 -5.47
N VAL A 109 8.14 26.86 -5.41
CA VAL A 109 7.73 25.85 -6.39
C VAL A 109 7.56 26.46 -7.77
N ALA A 110 7.00 27.67 -7.88
CA ALA A 110 6.88 28.38 -9.14
C ALA A 110 8.25 28.70 -9.76
N ALA A 111 9.21 29.14 -8.96
CA ALA A 111 10.59 29.37 -9.38
C ALA A 111 11.27 28.08 -9.85
N GLN A 112 11.12 26.97 -9.13
CA GLN A 112 11.65 25.68 -9.56
C GLN A 112 11.02 25.20 -10.88
N ARG A 113 9.68 25.28 -11.01
CA ARG A 113 8.96 24.81 -12.21
C ARG A 113 9.23 25.67 -13.44
N SER A 114 9.28 27.00 -13.29
CA SER A 114 9.57 27.92 -14.41
C SER A 114 10.98 27.76 -14.96
N ASN A 115 11.88 27.14 -14.20
CA ASN A 115 13.27 26.88 -14.58
C ASN A 115 13.54 25.44 -15.01
N LEU A 116 12.51 24.60 -15.16
CA LEU A 116 12.65 23.28 -15.76
C LEU A 116 13.11 23.37 -17.21
N ILE A 117 14.05 22.51 -17.60
CA ILE A 117 14.46 22.36 -19.01
C ILE A 117 13.34 21.68 -19.81
N ASP A 118 12.76 20.62 -19.25
CA ASP A 118 11.59 19.94 -19.80
C ASP A 118 10.36 20.23 -18.92
N PRO A 119 9.37 21.00 -19.41
CA PRO A 119 8.16 21.32 -18.67
C PRO A 119 7.30 20.11 -18.31
N SER A 120 7.48 18.97 -18.99
CA SER A 120 6.75 17.73 -18.71
C SER A 120 7.37 16.89 -17.59
N SER A 121 8.59 17.22 -17.17
CA SER A 121 9.27 16.58 -16.06
C SER A 121 8.53 16.76 -14.72
N PRO A 122 8.71 15.84 -13.76
CA PRO A 122 8.11 15.95 -12.44
C PRO A 122 8.59 17.22 -11.71
N ASN A 123 7.84 17.63 -10.69
CA ASN A 123 8.29 18.73 -9.81
C ASN A 123 9.63 18.37 -9.16
N PRO A 124 10.62 19.27 -9.12
CA PRO A 124 11.80 19.10 -8.29
C PRO A 124 11.44 18.92 -6.81
N SER A 125 12.29 18.25 -6.04
CA SER A 125 12.14 18.16 -4.58
C SER A 125 12.06 19.55 -3.94
N VAL A 126 11.31 19.65 -2.83
CA VAL A 126 11.24 20.87 -2.00
C VAL A 126 12.63 21.30 -1.50
N GLU A 127 13.57 20.37 -1.40
CA GLU A 127 14.95 20.62 -0.99
C GLU A 127 15.88 20.98 -2.15
N ALA A 128 15.37 21.13 -3.38
CA ALA A 128 16.19 21.42 -4.56
C ALA A 128 17.06 22.67 -4.39
N LEU A 129 16.59 23.69 -3.65
CA LEU A 129 17.38 24.89 -3.36
C LEU A 129 18.58 24.60 -2.45
N LEU A 130 18.41 23.75 -1.44
CA LEU A 130 19.52 23.31 -0.59
C LEU A 130 20.58 22.62 -1.45
N HIS A 131 20.16 21.69 -2.31
CA HIS A 131 21.05 21.02 -3.26
C HIS A 131 21.73 22.00 -4.24
N ALA A 132 21.02 23.04 -4.71
CA ALA A 132 21.57 24.05 -5.62
C ALA A 132 22.63 24.94 -4.94
N PHE A 133 22.43 25.29 -3.67
CA PHE A 133 23.31 26.19 -2.93
C PHE A 133 24.62 25.54 -2.49
N LEU A 134 24.62 24.23 -2.22
CA LEU A 134 25.86 23.51 -1.92
C LEU A 134 26.79 23.49 -3.14
N PRO A 135 28.09 23.79 -3.00
CA PRO A 135 28.99 23.97 -4.16
C PRO A 135 29.37 22.67 -4.86
N SER A 136 29.32 21.52 -4.16
CA SER A 136 29.77 20.23 -4.70
C SER A 136 28.89 19.72 -5.85
N LYS A 137 29.53 18.95 -6.75
CA LYS A 137 28.88 18.41 -7.95
C LYS A 137 27.81 17.37 -7.63
N PHE A 138 28.15 16.38 -6.82
CA PHE A 138 27.24 15.34 -6.36
C PHE A 138 26.87 15.61 -4.90
N VAL A 139 25.58 15.49 -4.60
CA VAL A 139 25.04 15.66 -3.25
C VAL A 139 24.05 14.53 -3.00
N ASP A 140 24.23 13.85 -1.87
CA ASP A 140 23.33 12.82 -1.34
C ASP A 140 22.67 13.32 -0.07
N HIS A 141 21.41 12.94 0.12
CA HIS A 141 20.66 13.16 1.35
C HIS A 141 19.90 11.89 1.72
N THR A 142 20.07 11.44 2.96
CA THR A 142 19.41 10.26 3.50
C THR A 142 18.77 10.55 4.86
N HIS A 143 17.80 9.72 5.23
CA HIS A 143 17.13 9.71 6.52
C HIS A 143 17.60 8.49 7.33
N ALA A 144 18.92 8.31 7.39
CA ALA A 144 19.49 7.08 7.94
C ALA A 144 19.11 6.88 9.41
N VAL A 145 18.61 5.69 9.76
CA VAL A 145 18.09 5.36 11.10
C VAL A 145 19.12 5.67 12.19
N ALA A 146 20.37 5.26 11.97
CA ALA A 146 21.45 5.49 12.94
C ALA A 146 21.74 6.98 13.15
N VAL A 147 21.72 7.78 12.09
CA VAL A 147 21.97 9.22 12.20
C VAL A 147 20.78 9.92 12.85
N LEU A 148 19.55 9.56 12.48
CA LEU A 148 18.35 10.08 13.11
C LEU A 148 18.32 9.76 14.60
N ALA A 149 18.73 8.56 15.01
CA ALA A 149 18.79 8.18 16.42
C ALA A 149 19.72 9.11 17.25
N LEU A 150 20.79 9.63 16.65
CA LEU A 150 21.69 10.60 17.29
C LEU A 150 21.17 12.04 17.14
N ALA A 151 20.62 12.38 15.97
CA ALA A 151 20.07 13.70 15.66
C ALA A 151 18.79 14.00 16.47
N ASP A 152 18.05 12.96 16.85
CA ASP A 152 16.82 12.99 17.64
C ASP A 152 17.08 12.94 19.15
N GLN A 153 18.24 13.42 19.62
CA GLN A 153 18.53 13.55 21.05
C GLN A 153 18.42 15.00 21.60
N PRO A 154 18.24 15.20 22.91
CA PRO A 154 18.22 16.53 23.53
C PRO A 154 19.49 17.34 23.27
N ASP A 155 20.65 16.67 23.25
CA ASP A 155 21.99 17.23 23.06
C ASP A 155 22.63 16.82 21.72
N ALA A 156 21.80 16.60 20.71
CA ALA A 156 22.20 16.10 19.39
C ALA A 156 23.34 16.90 18.74
N GLU A 157 23.38 18.22 18.88
CA GLU A 157 24.49 19.04 18.36
C GLU A 157 25.84 18.61 18.95
N LYS A 158 25.89 18.37 20.26
CA LYS A 158 27.10 17.95 20.95
C LYS A 158 27.52 16.55 20.49
N ILE A 159 26.57 15.62 20.45
CA ILE A 159 26.80 14.23 20.02
C ILE A 159 27.36 14.19 18.60
N CYS A 160 26.70 14.87 17.65
CA CYS A 160 27.17 14.92 16.27
C CYS A 160 28.54 15.61 16.14
N ARG A 161 28.82 16.63 16.97
CA ARG A 161 30.14 17.30 16.99
C ARG A 161 31.25 16.40 17.53
N GLU A 162 30.97 15.62 18.57
CA GLU A 162 31.91 14.65 19.14
C GLU A 162 32.19 13.50 18.17
N LEU A 163 31.15 13.01 17.47
CA LEU A 163 31.27 11.93 16.51
C LEU A 163 32.03 12.36 15.24
N TYR A 164 31.57 13.41 14.58
CA TYR A 164 32.08 13.78 13.24
C TYR A 164 33.16 14.86 13.25
N GLY A 165 33.34 15.55 14.37
CA GLY A 165 34.33 16.61 14.50
C GLY A 165 34.07 17.77 13.54
N ARG A 166 35.10 18.13 12.75
CA ARG A 166 35.03 19.20 11.73
C ARG A 166 34.78 18.69 10.31
N ARG A 167 34.58 17.38 10.12
CA ARG A 167 34.26 16.79 8.81
C ARG A 167 32.81 17.02 8.40
N VAL A 168 31.94 17.38 9.34
CA VAL A 168 30.50 17.51 9.11
C VAL A 168 30.00 18.84 9.66
N ALA A 169 29.27 19.59 8.82
CA ALA A 169 28.54 20.78 9.24
C ALA A 169 27.30 20.38 10.05
N ILE A 170 26.95 21.13 11.10
CA ILE A 170 25.75 20.86 11.90
C ILE A 170 24.78 22.02 11.69
N VAL A 171 23.56 21.68 11.27
CA VAL A 171 22.47 22.62 11.05
C VAL A 171 21.40 22.38 12.11
N PRO A 172 21.00 23.40 12.89
CA PRO A 172 19.90 23.26 13.81
C PRO A 172 18.61 22.95 13.05
N TYR A 173 17.62 22.38 13.74
CA TYR A 173 16.34 22.10 13.11
C TYR A 173 15.70 23.39 12.57
N VAL A 174 15.37 23.35 11.28
CA VAL A 174 14.61 24.38 10.57
C VAL A 174 13.63 23.63 9.68
N MET A 175 12.38 24.11 9.66
CA MET A 175 11.34 23.53 8.79
C MET A 175 11.84 23.47 7.33
N PRO A 176 11.70 22.32 6.63
CA PRO A 176 12.13 22.19 5.24
C PRO A 176 11.56 23.26 4.31
N GLY A 177 12.37 23.68 3.33
CA GLY A 177 12.03 24.73 2.37
C GLY A 177 13.14 25.77 2.22
N PHE A 178 12.77 26.99 1.81
CA PHE A 178 13.73 28.06 1.51
C PHE A 178 14.60 28.46 2.72
N GLN A 179 14.00 28.58 3.91
CA GLN A 179 14.74 28.94 5.12
C GLN A 179 15.76 27.88 5.54
N LEU A 180 15.42 26.60 5.38
CA LEU A 180 16.37 25.51 5.61
C LEU A 180 17.54 25.59 4.61
N ALA A 181 17.27 25.88 3.33
CA ALA A 181 18.33 26.03 2.32
C ALA A 181 19.31 27.16 2.68
N LEU A 182 18.81 28.30 3.17
CA LEU A 182 19.64 29.42 3.64
C LEU A 182 20.43 29.06 4.92
N ALA A 183 19.81 28.38 5.88
CA ALA A 183 20.46 27.93 7.10
C ALA A 183 21.57 26.92 6.80
N ALA A 184 21.32 25.99 5.88
CA ALA A 184 22.25 24.96 5.46
C ALA A 184 23.49 25.56 4.77
N ILE A 185 23.32 26.47 3.80
CA ILE A 185 24.48 27.06 3.13
C ILE A 185 25.33 27.93 4.07
N LYS A 186 24.69 28.65 5.01
CA LYS A 186 25.41 29.41 6.02
C LYS A 186 26.24 28.49 6.94
N ALA A 187 25.66 27.37 7.37
CA ALA A 187 26.37 26.39 8.19
C ALA A 187 27.52 25.72 7.41
N TYR A 188 27.30 25.41 6.13
CA TYR A 188 28.33 24.88 5.23
C TYR A 188 29.52 25.84 5.13
N GLU A 189 29.30 27.12 4.81
CA GLU A 189 30.38 28.10 4.62
C GLU A 189 31.20 28.32 5.90
N GLN A 190 30.53 28.34 7.06
CA GLN A 190 31.22 28.41 8.34
C GLN A 190 32.06 27.16 8.60
N ALA A 191 31.47 25.97 8.40
CA ALA A 191 32.15 24.71 8.62
C ALA A 191 33.33 24.51 7.66
N GLU A 192 33.22 24.95 6.41
CA GLU A 192 34.28 24.89 5.39
C GLU A 192 35.51 25.70 5.84
N VAL A 193 35.30 26.92 6.34
CA VAL A 193 36.38 27.76 6.89
C VAL A 193 37.04 27.11 8.11
N GLU A 194 36.26 26.50 8.99
CA GLU A 194 36.76 25.81 10.19
C GLU A 194 37.52 24.52 9.86
N ALA A 195 37.02 23.73 8.90
CA ALA A 195 37.64 22.50 8.43
C ALA A 195 38.97 22.80 7.71
N ALA A 196 39.00 23.81 6.83
CA ALA A 196 40.20 24.27 6.16
C ALA A 196 41.30 24.70 7.14
N LYS A 197 40.94 25.44 8.21
CA LYS A 197 41.88 25.82 9.29
C LYS A 197 42.44 24.63 10.05
N ALA A 198 41.67 23.55 10.17
CA ALA A 198 42.06 22.33 10.85
C ALA A 198 42.81 21.34 9.94
N GLY A 199 42.95 21.63 8.64
CA GLY A 199 43.52 20.70 7.66
C GLY A 199 42.65 19.46 7.41
N VAL A 200 41.34 19.60 7.58
CA VAL A 200 40.36 18.52 7.41
C VAL A 200 39.43 18.88 6.25
N GLU A 201 39.05 17.91 5.44
CA GLU A 201 38.06 18.11 4.38
C GLU A 201 36.64 18.03 4.94
N LEU A 202 35.76 18.91 4.46
CA LEU A 202 34.34 18.84 4.79
C LEU A 202 33.67 17.76 3.91
N GLU A 203 33.14 16.72 4.55
CA GLU A 203 32.61 15.51 3.90
C GLU A 203 31.07 15.51 3.83
N GLY A 204 30.41 16.19 4.77
CA GLY A 204 28.96 16.14 4.89
C GLY A 204 28.35 17.21 5.78
N MET A 205 27.04 17.06 6.02
CA MET A 205 26.24 17.97 6.84
C MET A 205 25.10 17.21 7.51
N VAL A 206 24.92 17.37 8.81
CA VAL A 206 23.77 16.82 9.55
C VAL A 206 22.76 17.94 9.78
N LEU A 207 21.53 17.69 9.34
CA LEU A 207 20.36 18.46 9.72
C LEU A 207 19.75 17.82 10.97
N LEU A 208 19.84 18.50 12.12
CA LEU A 208 19.28 17.97 13.36
C LEU A 208 17.76 17.74 13.20
N LYS A 209 17.26 16.61 13.69
CA LYS A 209 15.86 16.15 13.55
C LYS A 209 15.37 15.92 12.12
N HIS A 210 16.29 15.70 11.16
CA HIS A 210 15.90 15.56 9.75
C HIS A 210 16.75 14.53 8.98
N GLY A 211 18.08 14.64 8.98
CA GLY A 211 18.90 13.65 8.28
C GLY A 211 20.32 14.08 7.95
N LEU A 212 20.96 13.29 7.09
CA LEU A 212 22.38 13.43 6.72
C LEU A 212 22.51 13.83 5.25
N PHE A 213 23.49 14.68 4.98
CA PHE A 213 23.99 14.98 3.65
C PHE A 213 25.44 14.56 3.52
N SER A 214 25.81 14.03 2.37
CA SER A 214 27.20 13.94 1.91
C SER A 214 27.32 14.62 0.56
N PHE A 215 28.53 15.08 0.24
CA PHE A 215 28.76 15.76 -1.01
C PHE A 215 30.21 15.59 -1.48
N ALA A 216 30.42 15.54 -2.79
CA ALA A 216 31.74 15.34 -3.38
C ALA A 216 31.81 15.77 -4.86
N ALA A 217 33.01 15.69 -5.43
CA ALA A 217 33.25 15.93 -6.85
C ALA A 217 32.77 14.76 -7.74
N THR A 218 32.75 13.53 -7.21
CA THR A 218 32.34 12.31 -7.94
C THR A 218 31.18 11.61 -7.24
N ALA A 219 30.37 10.87 -8.00
CA ALA A 219 29.25 10.10 -7.47
C ALA A 219 29.72 9.04 -6.45
N GLN A 220 30.83 8.37 -6.76
CA GLN A 220 31.44 7.36 -5.88
C GLN A 220 31.82 7.96 -4.54
N GLN A 221 32.58 9.05 -4.54
CA GLN A 221 33.08 9.64 -3.30
C GLN A 221 31.92 10.19 -2.44
N SER A 222 30.88 10.77 -3.05
CA SER A 222 29.69 11.24 -2.33
C SER A 222 28.98 10.07 -1.64
N TYR A 223 28.77 8.97 -2.37
CA TYR A 223 28.16 7.75 -1.84
C TYR A 223 29.01 7.11 -0.74
N GLU A 224 30.32 6.95 -0.95
CA GLU A 224 31.24 6.38 0.05
C GLU A 224 31.28 7.20 1.34
N ARG A 225 31.27 8.54 1.24
CA ARG A 225 31.15 9.43 2.40
C ARG A 225 29.84 9.20 3.15
N MET A 226 28.71 9.08 2.45
CA MET A 226 27.42 8.77 3.08
C MET A 226 27.50 7.48 3.89
N ILE A 227 28.00 6.40 3.25
CA ILE A 227 28.10 5.08 3.90
C ILE A 227 29.04 5.11 5.11
N ASN A 228 30.18 5.80 5.01
CA ASN A 228 31.15 5.89 6.11
C ASN A 228 30.58 6.69 7.29
N LEU A 229 29.98 7.86 7.04
CA LEU A 229 29.36 8.68 8.08
C LEU A 229 28.22 7.96 8.80
N VAL A 230 27.41 7.16 8.08
CA VAL A 230 26.36 6.33 8.68
C VAL A 230 26.96 5.19 9.50
N ARG A 231 28.01 4.51 9.01
CA ARG A 231 28.71 3.45 9.76
C ARG A 231 29.32 3.97 11.05
N GLU A 232 29.91 5.15 11.04
CA GLU A 232 30.42 5.79 12.27
C GLU A 232 29.29 6.04 13.28
N ALA A 233 28.08 6.43 12.82
CA ALA A 233 26.91 6.52 13.69
C ALA A 233 26.46 5.15 14.21
N GLU A 234 26.44 4.11 13.37
CA GLU A 234 26.14 2.73 13.79
C GLU A 234 27.15 2.22 14.83
N GLU A 235 28.43 2.52 14.65
CA GLU A 235 29.51 2.18 15.59
C GLU A 235 29.34 2.91 16.93
N HIS A 236 28.97 4.19 16.89
CA HIS A 236 28.71 4.98 18.08
C HIS A 236 27.49 4.47 18.87
N LEU A 237 26.43 4.04 18.17
CA LEU A 237 25.27 3.41 18.80
C LEU A 237 25.61 2.04 19.41
N GLY A 238 26.65 1.37 18.90
CA GLY A 238 27.06 0.05 19.34
C GLY A 238 26.04 -1.04 18.98
N GLU A 239 26.10 -2.17 19.67
CA GLU A 239 24.96 -3.08 19.69
C GLU A 239 23.85 -2.40 20.48
N THR A 240 22.66 -2.24 19.87
CA THR A 240 21.49 -1.69 20.56
C THR A 240 21.27 -2.52 21.83
N PRO A 241 21.49 -2.00 23.06
CA PRO A 241 21.14 -2.74 24.25
C PRO A 241 19.67 -3.14 24.14
N THR A 242 19.36 -4.36 24.57
CA THR A 242 17.98 -4.82 24.70
C THR A 242 17.30 -3.95 25.74
N LEU A 243 16.80 -2.80 25.31
CA LEU A 243 15.83 -2.05 26.07
C LEU A 243 14.61 -2.98 26.18
N CYS A 244 14.36 -3.35 27.44
CA CYS A 244 13.30 -4.23 27.93
C CYS A 244 13.45 -5.74 27.70
N LEU A 245 12.64 -6.45 28.51
CA LEU A 245 12.57 -7.89 28.74
C LEU A 245 12.79 -8.71 27.45
N PRO A 246 13.39 -9.91 27.55
CA PRO A 246 13.50 -10.80 26.40
C PRO A 246 12.12 -10.92 25.74
N PRO A 247 12.06 -10.91 24.40
CA PRO A 247 10.79 -11.08 23.69
C PRO A 247 10.08 -12.29 24.29
N PRO A 248 8.75 -12.24 24.53
CA PRO A 248 8.04 -13.37 25.07
C PRO A 248 8.43 -14.61 24.27
N THR A 249 8.81 -15.70 24.95
CA THR A 249 9.24 -16.97 24.34
C THR A 249 8.16 -17.64 23.48
N ASN A 250 6.99 -17.00 23.36
CA ASN A 250 5.94 -17.45 22.48
C ASN A 250 6.28 -17.10 21.03
N PRO A 251 6.20 -18.08 20.11
CA PRO A 251 6.40 -17.84 18.70
C PRO A 251 5.43 -16.78 18.19
N ALA A 252 5.76 -16.19 17.03
CA ALA A 252 4.91 -15.27 16.29
C ALA A 252 3.42 -15.66 16.40
N PRO A 253 2.52 -14.67 16.57
CA PRO A 253 1.08 -14.93 16.70
C PRO A 253 0.66 -15.88 15.59
N LYS A 254 0.07 -17.03 15.97
CA LYS A 254 -0.41 -18.01 14.99
C LYS A 254 -1.31 -17.24 14.01
N LYS A 255 -1.07 -17.42 12.70
CA LYS A 255 -1.82 -16.81 11.58
C LYS A 255 -3.34 -16.69 11.83
N ASN A 256 -3.89 -17.64 12.59
CA ASN A 256 -5.28 -17.71 13.03
C ASN A 256 -5.73 -16.53 13.91
N ILE A 257 -4.88 -16.01 14.81
CA ILE A 257 -5.24 -14.88 15.69
C ILE A 257 -5.40 -13.58 14.88
N ALA A 258 -4.46 -13.29 13.99
CA ALA A 258 -4.54 -12.10 13.12
C ALA A 258 -5.82 -12.13 12.26
N ALA A 259 -6.13 -13.30 11.69
CA ALA A 259 -7.34 -13.51 10.89
C ALA A 259 -8.65 -13.31 11.68
N ILE A 260 -8.62 -13.42 13.02
CA ILE A 260 -9.76 -13.14 13.89
C ILE A 260 -9.84 -11.66 14.26
N LEU A 261 -8.71 -11.06 14.68
CA LEU A 261 -8.69 -9.72 15.27
C LEU A 261 -8.79 -8.60 14.22
N LEU A 262 -8.09 -8.73 13.09
CA LEU A 262 -8.03 -7.66 12.09
C LEU A 262 -9.40 -7.34 11.47
N PRO A 263 -10.26 -8.31 11.14
CA PRO A 263 -11.62 -8.02 10.66
C PRO A 263 -12.48 -7.26 11.67
N LEU A 264 -12.38 -7.59 12.96
CA LEU A 264 -13.12 -6.88 14.02
C LEU A 264 -12.64 -5.43 14.17
N LEU A 265 -11.32 -5.24 14.12
CA LEU A 265 -10.69 -3.92 14.15
C LEU A 265 -11.07 -3.09 12.91
N ARG A 266 -11.09 -3.71 11.74
CA ARG A 266 -11.53 -3.10 10.47
C ARG A 266 -12.98 -2.61 10.58
N GLY A 267 -13.84 -3.40 11.21
CA GLY A 267 -15.20 -2.99 11.55
C GLY A 267 -15.29 -1.82 12.52
N ALA A 268 -14.43 -1.78 13.54
CA ALA A 268 -14.44 -0.72 14.55
C ALA A 268 -13.97 0.62 13.94
N LEU A 269 -12.97 0.57 13.08
CA LEU A 269 -12.50 1.70 12.28
C LEU A 269 -13.61 2.21 11.37
N ALA A 270 -14.32 1.32 10.65
CA ALA A 270 -15.40 1.72 9.75
C ALA A 270 -16.58 2.38 10.47
N GLN A 271 -16.96 1.87 11.64
CA GLN A 271 -18.01 2.47 12.47
C GLN A 271 -17.63 3.90 12.89
N SER A 272 -16.40 4.09 13.36
CA SER A 272 -15.89 5.41 13.74
C SER A 272 -15.79 6.32 12.53
N ALA A 273 -15.30 5.80 11.39
CA ALA A 273 -15.20 6.54 10.14
C ALA A 273 -16.55 7.09 9.68
N ALA A 274 -17.62 6.28 9.78
CA ALA A 274 -18.97 6.70 9.41
C ALA A 274 -19.47 7.89 10.25
N VAL A 275 -19.14 7.93 11.55
CA VAL A 275 -19.50 9.03 12.45
C VAL A 275 -18.76 10.32 12.07
N HIS A 276 -17.50 10.22 11.64
CA HIS A 276 -16.65 11.36 11.30
C HIS A 276 -16.59 11.70 9.81
N ASN A 277 -17.51 11.14 8.99
CA ASN A 277 -17.53 11.32 7.53
C ASN A 277 -16.18 11.01 6.84
N ALA A 278 -15.47 10.01 7.37
CA ALA A 278 -14.19 9.53 6.85
C ALA A 278 -14.38 8.27 5.99
N PRO A 279 -13.39 7.92 5.15
CA PRO A 279 -13.41 6.66 4.40
C PRO A 279 -13.53 5.45 5.34
N GLN A 280 -14.55 4.62 5.11
CA GLN A 280 -14.87 3.49 6.00
C GLN A 280 -13.98 2.26 5.76
N ARG A 281 -13.45 2.09 4.55
CA ARG A 281 -12.63 0.93 4.16
C ARG A 281 -11.15 1.28 4.15
N TRP A 282 -10.37 0.41 4.77
CA TRP A 282 -8.92 0.48 4.83
C TRP A 282 -8.35 -0.94 4.69
N LEU A 283 -7.27 -1.07 3.93
CA LEU A 283 -6.47 -2.29 3.93
C LEU A 283 -5.47 -2.23 5.08
N MET A 284 -5.16 -3.41 5.62
CA MET A 284 -4.26 -3.57 6.74
C MET A 284 -3.04 -4.39 6.30
N GLU A 285 -1.86 -3.99 6.75
CA GLU A 285 -0.62 -4.77 6.67
C GLU A 285 -0.11 -5.03 8.08
N LEU A 286 0.03 -6.30 8.47
CA LEU A 286 0.56 -6.69 9.77
C LEU A 286 2.07 -6.96 9.70
N ARG A 287 2.84 -6.23 10.49
CA ARG A 287 4.28 -6.46 10.74
C ARG A 287 4.47 -7.07 12.11
N SER A 288 4.89 -8.34 12.13
CA SER A 288 5.24 -9.11 13.32
C SER A 288 6.74 -9.45 13.35
N THR A 289 7.59 -8.53 12.87
CA THR A 289 9.05 -8.70 12.93
C THR A 289 9.54 -8.68 14.38
N PRO A 290 10.75 -9.18 14.68
CA PRO A 290 11.31 -9.11 16.02
C PRO A 290 11.33 -7.67 16.59
N LEU A 291 11.65 -6.68 15.76
CA LEU A 291 11.62 -5.26 16.13
C LEU A 291 10.20 -4.79 16.46
N ALA A 292 9.22 -5.05 15.58
CA ALA A 292 7.84 -4.66 15.82
C ALA A 292 7.30 -5.32 17.10
N LEU A 293 7.60 -6.60 17.32
CA LEU A 293 7.21 -7.32 18.53
C LEU A 293 7.92 -6.79 19.79
N GLN A 294 9.19 -6.39 19.69
CA GLN A 294 9.89 -5.78 20.82
C GLN A 294 9.24 -4.45 21.21
N LEU A 295 8.96 -3.58 20.23
CA LEU A 295 8.31 -2.30 20.43
C LEU A 295 6.91 -2.44 21.05
N VAL A 296 6.02 -3.26 20.47
CA VAL A 296 4.62 -3.34 20.92
C VAL A 296 4.46 -3.99 22.30
N ASN A 297 5.48 -4.70 22.77
CA ASN A 297 5.50 -5.33 24.09
C ASN A 297 6.30 -4.52 25.13
N ASP A 298 6.87 -3.37 24.74
CA ASP A 298 7.61 -2.52 25.66
C ASP A 298 6.67 -1.76 26.62
N ILE A 299 7.06 -1.69 27.89
CA ILE A 299 6.32 -0.97 28.94
C ILE A 299 6.31 0.55 28.69
N HIS A 300 7.30 1.08 27.98
CA HIS A 300 7.45 2.51 27.69
C HIS A 300 6.70 2.95 26.42
N LEU A 301 6.12 2.02 25.65
CA LEU A 301 5.45 2.32 24.39
C LEU A 301 4.42 3.46 24.49
N GLN A 302 3.67 3.51 25.59
CA GLN A 302 2.69 4.57 25.84
C GLN A 302 3.33 5.97 25.88
N ASP A 303 4.49 6.11 26.53
CA ASP A 303 5.23 7.37 26.58
C ASP A 303 5.87 7.68 25.23
N TRP A 304 6.62 6.71 24.68
CA TRP A 304 7.30 6.80 23.39
C TRP A 304 6.36 7.24 22.26
N SER A 305 5.17 6.65 22.18
CA SER A 305 4.17 6.97 21.15
C SER A 305 3.69 8.41 21.16
N ARG A 306 3.87 9.15 22.25
CA ARG A 306 3.42 10.54 22.40
C ARG A 306 4.51 11.57 22.14
N ARG A 307 5.76 11.14 21.95
CA ARG A 307 6.89 12.06 21.77
C ARG A 307 6.98 12.68 20.37
N GLY A 308 6.36 12.06 19.37
CA GLY A 308 6.34 12.54 17.99
C GLY A 308 6.98 11.56 16.99
N VAL A 309 7.30 12.06 15.80
CA VAL A 309 7.85 11.26 14.70
C VAL A 309 9.28 11.67 14.34
N ALA A 310 10.05 10.76 13.75
CA ALA A 310 11.46 11.00 13.43
C ALA A 310 11.68 11.88 12.18
N THR A 311 10.78 11.85 11.19
CA THR A 311 10.94 12.63 9.94
C THR A 311 9.59 13.12 9.38
N PRO A 312 9.57 14.07 8.43
CA PRO A 312 8.35 14.51 7.76
C PRO A 312 7.58 13.37 7.06
N ASP A 313 8.29 12.43 6.42
CA ASP A 313 7.64 11.29 5.73
C ASP A 313 6.83 10.40 6.70
N HIS A 314 7.24 10.35 7.97
CA HIS A 314 6.50 9.64 9.00
C HIS A 314 5.14 10.28 9.24
N VAL A 315 5.07 11.58 9.55
CA VAL A 315 3.80 12.20 9.99
C VAL A 315 2.73 12.17 8.90
N ILE A 316 3.10 12.38 7.64
CA ILE A 316 2.12 12.34 6.54
C ILE A 316 1.57 10.95 6.24
N ARG A 317 2.27 9.89 6.63
CA ARG A 317 1.88 8.49 6.39
C ARG A 317 1.26 7.84 7.62
N THR A 318 1.83 8.07 8.80
CA THR A 318 1.43 7.40 10.05
C THR A 318 0.58 8.26 10.97
N LYS A 319 0.43 9.57 10.69
CA LYS A 319 -0.07 10.58 11.64
C LYS A 319 0.89 10.79 12.82
N PRO A 320 0.68 11.80 13.69
CA PRO A 320 1.62 12.11 14.78
C PRO A 320 1.83 10.98 15.80
N TRP A 321 0.85 10.09 15.97
CA TRP A 321 0.91 9.00 16.94
C TRP A 321 0.29 7.71 16.39
N PRO A 322 0.81 6.53 16.80
CA PRO A 322 0.10 5.27 16.62
C PRO A 322 -1.09 5.13 17.59
N LEU A 323 -2.10 4.35 17.20
CA LEU A 323 -3.13 3.87 18.13
C LEU A 323 -2.57 2.65 18.89
N ILE A 324 -2.54 2.72 20.23
CA ILE A 324 -2.13 1.58 21.07
C ILE A 324 -3.37 0.84 21.56
N LEU A 325 -3.42 -0.47 21.31
CA LEU A 325 -4.47 -1.35 21.81
C LEU A 325 -4.01 -2.16 23.02
N LYS A 326 -4.97 -2.71 23.77
CA LYS A 326 -4.67 -3.68 24.84
C LYS A 326 -4.19 -5.00 24.23
N LYS A 327 -3.44 -5.77 25.03
CA LYS A 327 -3.05 -7.14 24.71
C LYS A 327 -4.30 -7.97 24.35
N PRO A 328 -4.31 -8.68 23.21
CA PRO A 328 -5.40 -9.58 22.84
C PRO A 328 -5.61 -10.72 23.86
N PRO A 329 -6.82 -11.26 23.99
CA PRO A 329 -7.08 -12.42 24.83
C PRO A 329 -6.39 -13.67 24.26
N GLN A 330 -6.02 -14.61 25.13
CA GLN A 330 -5.61 -15.95 24.70
C GLN A 330 -6.85 -16.73 24.27
N LEU A 331 -6.91 -17.10 22.99
CA LEU A 331 -8.00 -17.90 22.43
C LEU A 331 -7.62 -19.39 22.48
N GLN A 332 -8.50 -20.25 22.99
CA GLN A 332 -8.31 -21.70 23.00
C GLN A 332 -9.15 -22.34 21.89
N GLY A 333 -8.50 -23.01 20.92
CA GLY A 333 -9.18 -23.74 19.83
C GLY A 333 -9.94 -22.86 18.83
N ASP A 334 -10.84 -23.49 18.07
CA ASP A 334 -11.74 -22.84 17.09
C ASP A 334 -13.04 -22.35 17.77
N GLU A 335 -12.92 -21.74 18.96
CA GLU A 335 -14.09 -21.14 19.61
C GLU A 335 -14.79 -20.17 18.64
N ALA A 336 -16.11 -20.30 18.54
CA ALA A 336 -16.90 -19.45 17.66
C ALA A 336 -16.69 -17.99 18.08
N ILE A 337 -15.99 -17.23 17.22
CA ILE A 337 -15.71 -15.79 17.33
C ILE A 337 -17.00 -15.00 17.67
N GLU A 338 -18.14 -15.51 17.21
CA GLU A 338 -19.48 -14.94 17.39
C GLU A 338 -20.03 -15.02 18.82
N SER A 339 -19.39 -15.73 19.75
CA SER A 339 -19.89 -15.90 21.13
C SER A 339 -18.80 -15.91 22.19
N CYS A 340 -17.61 -15.36 21.90
CA CYS A 340 -16.48 -15.32 22.82
C CYS A 340 -16.48 -14.02 23.66
N PRO A 341 -16.87 -14.05 24.96
CA PRO A 341 -17.05 -12.82 25.75
C PRO A 341 -15.76 -12.02 25.93
N VAL A 342 -14.63 -12.71 26.06
CA VAL A 342 -13.31 -12.07 26.21
C VAL A 342 -12.90 -11.30 24.96
N LEU A 343 -13.34 -11.73 23.78
CA LEU A 343 -13.08 -11.03 22.52
C LEU A 343 -13.96 -9.79 22.38
N GLU A 344 -15.21 -9.85 22.86
CA GLU A 344 -16.11 -8.70 22.91
C GLU A 344 -15.60 -7.62 23.87
N GLU A 345 -15.08 -8.02 25.04
CA GLU A 345 -14.44 -7.11 25.99
C GLU A 345 -13.21 -6.42 25.37
N TRP A 346 -12.35 -7.19 24.70
CA TRP A 346 -11.20 -6.64 24.00
C TRP A 346 -11.61 -5.66 22.89
N LEU A 347 -12.58 -6.03 22.05
CA LEU A 347 -13.11 -5.17 21.00
C LEU A 347 -13.72 -3.88 21.55
N HIS A 348 -14.46 -3.97 22.67
CA HIS A 348 -14.98 -2.79 23.35
C HIS A 348 -13.84 -1.88 23.82
N SER A 349 -12.78 -2.44 24.40
CA SER A 349 -11.59 -1.68 24.80
C SER A 349 -10.88 -1.02 23.61
N ALA A 350 -10.85 -1.70 22.45
CA ALA A 350 -10.28 -1.15 21.23
C ALA A 350 -11.11 0.01 20.67
N LYS A 351 -12.45 -0.07 20.74
CA LYS A 351 -13.34 1.04 20.37
C LYS A 351 -13.12 2.27 21.26
N LEU A 352 -13.01 2.08 22.57
CA LEU A 352 -12.70 3.19 23.51
C LEU A 352 -11.32 3.81 23.23
N ALA A 353 -10.31 2.99 22.92
CA ALA A 353 -8.99 3.50 22.56
C ALA A 353 -9.02 4.31 21.25
N LEU A 354 -9.80 3.85 20.26
CA LEU A 354 -10.00 4.55 18.99
C LEU A 354 -10.74 5.88 19.18
N GLU A 355 -11.82 5.92 19.96
CA GLU A 355 -12.52 7.17 20.31
C GLU A 355 -11.59 8.16 21.02
N LYS A 356 -10.80 7.68 21.98
CA LYS A 356 -9.79 8.51 22.67
C LYS A 356 -8.74 9.07 21.69
N TYR A 357 -8.29 8.26 20.75
CA TYR A 357 -7.35 8.69 19.70
C TYR A 357 -7.96 9.80 18.85
N ILE A 358 -9.19 9.60 18.36
CA ILE A 358 -9.89 10.56 17.51
C ILE A 358 -10.06 11.90 18.23
N ASN A 359 -10.55 11.88 19.48
CA ASN A 359 -10.69 13.10 20.28
C ASN A 359 -9.35 13.79 20.50
N SER A 360 -8.29 13.03 20.82
CA SER A 360 -6.94 13.59 20.99
C SER A 360 -6.42 14.25 19.71
N TYR A 361 -6.72 13.68 18.55
CA TYR A 361 -6.31 14.21 17.25
C TYR A 361 -7.10 15.49 16.90
N GLN A 362 -8.40 15.53 17.20
CA GLN A 362 -9.23 16.73 17.05
C GLN A 362 -8.74 17.86 17.94
N ASP A 363 -8.49 17.59 19.23
CA ASP A 363 -7.96 18.58 20.17
C ASP A 363 -6.59 19.13 19.72
N TYR A 364 -5.74 18.25 19.17
CA TYR A 364 -4.46 18.63 18.57
C TYR A 364 -4.64 19.52 17.35
N PHE A 365 -5.52 19.15 16.42
CA PHE A 365 -5.80 19.97 15.25
C PHE A 365 -6.35 21.33 15.64
N GLU A 366 -7.34 21.40 16.52
CA GLU A 366 -7.97 22.67 16.92
C GLU A 366 -6.96 23.62 17.57
N ARG A 367 -6.16 23.10 18.52
CA ARG A 367 -5.12 23.86 19.22
C ARG A 367 -4.06 24.39 18.26
N GLN A 368 -3.56 23.53 17.36
CA GLN A 368 -2.47 23.91 16.46
C GLN A 368 -2.94 24.74 15.26
N ASN A 369 -4.14 24.47 14.74
CA ASN A 369 -4.73 25.30 13.69
C ASN A 369 -4.98 26.72 14.20
N ALA A 370 -5.46 26.88 15.43
CA ALA A 370 -5.61 28.20 16.06
C ALA A 370 -4.26 28.96 16.15
N ARG A 371 -3.17 28.25 16.49
CA ARG A 371 -1.81 28.83 16.53
C ARG A 371 -1.38 29.39 15.17
N VAL A 372 -1.69 28.70 14.07
CA VAL A 372 -1.32 29.12 12.72
C VAL A 372 -2.37 29.99 12.03
N GLY A 373 -3.38 30.49 12.75
CA GLY A 373 -4.39 31.43 12.21
C GLY A 373 -5.62 30.78 11.56
N SER A 374 -5.93 29.54 11.93
CA SER A 374 -7.20 28.84 11.63
C SER A 374 -7.52 28.67 10.14
N HIS A 375 -6.52 28.48 9.30
CA HIS A 375 -6.67 28.36 7.84
C HIS A 375 -6.40 26.94 7.31
N LYS A 376 -5.99 25.98 8.15
CA LYS A 376 -5.79 24.58 7.74
C LYS A 376 -7.12 23.84 7.70
N GLN A 377 -7.25 22.90 6.75
CA GLN A 377 -8.41 22.00 6.65
C GLN A 377 -8.14 20.72 7.44
N HIS A 378 -9.10 20.29 8.25
CA HIS A 378 -8.99 19.10 9.10
C HIS A 378 -8.89 17.82 8.25
N LEU A 379 -7.85 17.00 8.45
CA LEU A 379 -7.70 15.67 7.83
C LEU A 379 -8.57 14.63 8.55
N ASP A 380 -8.87 13.46 7.97
CA ASP A 380 -9.67 12.46 8.72
C ASP A 380 -8.97 12.06 10.04
N PRO A 381 -9.70 11.88 11.16
CA PRO A 381 -9.08 11.70 12.47
C PRO A 381 -8.68 10.25 12.79
N LEU A 382 -8.80 9.32 11.83
CA LEU A 382 -8.53 7.91 12.08
C LEU A 382 -7.02 7.65 12.11
N PRO A 383 -6.53 6.69 12.94
CA PRO A 383 -5.13 6.33 12.95
C PRO A 383 -4.68 5.77 11.60
N ARG A 384 -3.36 5.71 11.39
CA ARG A 384 -2.74 5.01 10.26
C ARG A 384 -1.80 3.89 10.69
N LEU A 385 -1.24 3.98 11.88
CA LEU A 385 -0.44 2.93 12.50
C LEU A 385 -1.11 2.46 13.79
N ILE A 386 -1.23 1.16 14.00
CA ILE A 386 -1.82 0.56 15.21
C ILE A 386 -0.81 -0.40 15.83
N ALA A 387 -0.52 -0.22 17.12
CA ALA A 387 0.34 -1.10 17.89
C ALA A 387 -0.51 -2.05 18.74
N ILE A 388 -0.32 -3.36 18.56
CA ILE A 388 -1.08 -4.40 19.24
C ILE A 388 -0.09 -5.34 19.94
N PRO A 389 -0.03 -5.35 21.30
CA PRO A 389 0.86 -6.23 22.04
C PRO A 389 0.71 -7.70 21.61
N GLU A 390 1.82 -8.43 21.57
CA GLU A 390 1.96 -9.82 21.09
C GLU A 390 1.57 -10.08 19.61
N LEU A 391 0.95 -9.12 18.93
CA LEU A 391 0.55 -9.27 17.53
C LEU A 391 1.52 -8.54 16.59
N GLY A 392 1.84 -7.27 16.86
CA GLY A 392 2.74 -6.45 16.06
C GLY A 392 2.16 -5.08 15.69
N LEU A 393 2.78 -4.45 14.67
CA LEU A 393 2.34 -3.18 14.10
C LEU A 393 1.40 -3.43 12.92
N VAL A 394 0.30 -2.68 12.84
CA VAL A 394 -0.65 -2.73 11.73
C VAL A 394 -0.65 -1.39 11.00
N GLY A 395 -0.16 -1.37 9.77
CA GLY A 395 -0.24 -0.22 8.87
C GLY A 395 -1.57 -0.19 8.11
N LEU A 396 -2.18 0.98 7.98
CA LEU A 396 -3.43 1.20 7.25
C LEU A 396 -3.20 1.99 5.97
N GLY A 397 -3.81 1.56 4.87
CA GLY A 397 -3.67 2.24 3.58
C GLY A 397 -4.88 2.13 2.67
N ARG A 398 -4.90 3.02 1.66
CA ARG A 398 -5.89 3.01 0.56
C ARG A 398 -5.76 1.80 -0.37
N SER A 399 -4.55 1.28 -0.44
CA SER A 399 -4.14 0.08 -1.18
C SER A 399 -3.21 -0.75 -0.30
N THR A 400 -2.95 -2.00 -0.66
CA THR A 400 -1.96 -2.82 0.03
C THR A 400 -0.55 -2.21 -0.07
N ALA A 401 -0.20 -1.57 -1.19
CA ALA A 401 1.07 -0.87 -1.32
C ALA A 401 1.19 0.27 -0.28
N GLU A 402 0.14 1.06 -0.09
CA GLU A 402 0.16 2.14 0.91
C GLU A 402 0.14 1.63 2.35
N ALA A 403 -0.57 0.52 2.63
CA ALA A 403 -0.56 -0.12 3.94
C ALA A 403 0.84 -0.65 4.28
N ASN A 404 1.53 -1.25 3.29
CA ASN A 404 2.93 -1.66 3.42
C ASN A 404 3.86 -0.47 3.71
N VAL A 405 3.77 0.61 2.92
CA VAL A 405 4.54 1.85 3.16
C VAL A 405 4.34 2.35 4.59
N THR A 406 3.09 2.37 5.06
CA THR A 406 2.76 2.82 6.41
C THR A 406 3.36 1.91 7.48
N ALA A 407 3.35 0.60 7.26
CA ALA A 407 3.94 -0.38 8.18
C ALA A 407 5.47 -0.29 8.20
N ASP A 408 6.12 -0.16 7.04
CA ASP A 408 7.58 -0.02 6.91
C ASP A 408 8.08 1.26 7.59
N ILE A 409 7.35 2.37 7.41
CA ILE A 409 7.61 3.64 8.12
C ILE A 409 7.41 3.47 9.64
N GLY A 410 6.40 2.70 10.05
CA GLY A 410 6.20 2.36 11.46
C GLY A 410 7.37 1.57 12.07
N GLU A 411 7.97 0.66 11.31
CA GLU A 411 9.17 -0.07 11.74
C GLU A 411 10.42 0.82 11.76
N ALA A 412 10.57 1.73 10.80
CA ALA A 412 11.68 2.69 10.79
C ALA A 412 11.61 3.67 11.97
N TRP A 413 10.40 4.10 12.33
CA TRP A 413 10.15 4.85 13.55
C TRP A 413 10.57 4.03 14.78
N ALA A 414 10.15 2.77 14.86
CA ALA A 414 10.52 1.87 15.95
C ALA A 414 12.05 1.72 16.07
N ALA A 415 12.73 1.49 14.94
CA ALA A 415 14.19 1.33 14.89
C ALA A 415 14.91 2.60 15.37
N THR A 416 14.51 3.76 14.85
CA THR A 416 15.10 5.06 15.20
C THR A 416 14.87 5.37 16.68
N LEU A 417 13.64 5.18 17.15
CA LEU A 417 13.26 5.44 18.53
C LEU A 417 14.05 4.56 19.49
N MET A 418 14.07 3.25 19.24
CA MET A 418 14.75 2.30 20.11
C MET A 418 16.26 2.50 20.09
N ALA A 419 16.85 2.81 18.93
CA ALA A 419 18.26 3.17 18.84
C ALA A 419 18.58 4.44 19.63
N ALA A 420 17.75 5.48 19.56
CA ALA A 420 17.93 6.73 20.31
C ALA A 420 17.82 6.52 21.83
N GLU A 421 16.82 5.75 22.28
CA GLU A 421 16.66 5.40 23.70
C GLU A 421 17.82 4.54 24.21
N SER A 422 18.53 3.83 23.32
CA SER A 422 19.59 2.91 23.73
C SER A 422 20.87 3.62 24.19
N VAL A 423 21.07 4.84 23.71
CA VAL A 423 22.23 5.69 24.04
C VAL A 423 21.84 6.96 24.82
N GLY A 424 20.57 7.31 24.86
CA GLY A 424 20.09 8.50 25.54
C GLY A 424 18.57 8.59 25.55
N ARG A 425 18.02 9.61 24.89
CA ARG A 425 16.58 9.85 24.86
C ARG A 425 16.11 10.25 23.47
N PHE A 426 15.10 9.57 22.96
CA PHE A 426 14.36 9.98 21.78
C PHE A 426 13.55 11.24 22.07
N GLN A 427 13.96 12.34 21.44
CA GLN A 427 13.33 13.66 21.43
C GLN A 427 13.30 14.17 19.98
N PRO A 428 12.24 13.85 19.21
CA PRO A 428 12.08 14.37 17.86
C PRO A 428 11.66 15.85 17.89
N VAL A 429 11.25 16.38 16.73
CA VAL A 429 10.60 17.70 16.64
C VAL A 429 9.37 17.79 17.56
N ASN A 430 9.06 19.01 18.00
CA ASN A 430 7.94 19.22 18.93
C ASN A 430 6.57 19.10 18.22
N GLU A 431 5.48 19.18 18.98
CA GLU A 431 4.10 19.10 18.46
C GLU A 431 3.77 20.19 17.43
N ALA A 432 4.28 21.41 17.63
CA ALA A 432 4.01 22.53 16.72
C ALA A 432 4.66 22.30 15.34
N ASP A 433 5.91 21.85 15.34
CA ASP A 433 6.66 21.48 14.13
C ASP A 433 6.03 20.25 13.44
N THR A 434 5.62 19.24 14.22
CA THR A 434 4.91 18.06 13.72
C THR A 434 3.63 18.46 12.98
N PHE A 435 2.86 19.40 13.54
CA PHE A 435 1.65 19.91 12.91
C PHE A 435 1.94 20.67 11.62
N GLU A 436 2.97 21.51 11.61
CA GLU A 436 3.37 22.23 10.41
C GLU A 436 3.78 21.27 9.30
N MET A 437 4.55 20.21 9.59
CA MET A 437 4.88 19.15 8.65
C MET A 437 3.65 18.40 8.15
N GLU A 438 2.75 17.96 9.05
CA GLU A 438 1.56 17.18 8.69
C GLU A 438 0.63 17.97 7.77
N TYR A 439 0.44 19.26 8.03
CA TYR A 439 -0.45 20.15 7.29
C TYR A 439 0.28 21.01 6.25
N TRP A 440 1.51 20.62 5.89
CA TRP A 440 2.26 21.27 4.83
C TRP A 440 1.77 20.78 3.46
N SER A 441 1.34 21.70 2.60
CA SER A 441 0.75 21.36 1.31
C SER A 441 1.73 20.68 0.36
N LEU A 442 3.03 21.01 0.45
CA LEU A 442 4.09 20.40 -0.35
C LEU A 442 4.35 18.95 0.08
N GLU A 443 4.34 18.68 1.38
CA GLU A 443 4.55 17.33 1.90
C GLU A 443 3.34 16.44 1.63
N GLN A 444 2.13 16.95 1.87
CA GLN A 444 0.87 16.26 1.54
C GLN A 444 0.77 15.93 0.04
N ALA A 445 1.40 16.71 -0.84
CA ALA A 445 1.43 16.41 -2.27
C ALA A 445 2.12 15.08 -2.60
N LYS A 446 3.00 14.57 -1.74
CA LYS A 446 3.65 13.24 -1.88
C LYS A 446 2.64 12.08 -1.79
N LEU A 447 1.48 12.28 -1.15
CA LEU A 447 0.42 11.26 -1.06
C LEU A 447 -0.40 11.10 -2.35
N GLY A 448 -0.15 11.97 -3.35
CA GLY A 448 -0.82 11.96 -4.65
C GLY A 448 -2.19 12.64 -4.62
N LYS A 449 -2.52 13.36 -5.71
CA LYS A 449 -3.79 14.09 -5.89
C LYS A 449 -4.80 13.37 -6.80
N GLY A 450 -4.53 12.11 -7.16
CA GLY A 450 -5.37 11.36 -8.09
C GLY A 450 -6.77 11.12 -7.52
N LYS A 451 -7.81 11.21 -8.36
CA LYS A 451 -9.15 10.78 -8.00
C LYS A 451 -9.10 9.28 -7.66
N GLU A 452 -9.52 8.95 -6.45
CA GLU A 452 -9.56 7.56 -5.99
C GLU A 452 -10.46 6.72 -6.90
N ALA A 453 -9.96 5.53 -7.29
CA ALA A 453 -10.69 4.64 -8.18
C ALA A 453 -11.95 4.07 -7.48
N PRO A 454 -13.03 3.71 -8.21
CA PRO A 454 -14.32 3.38 -7.61
C PRO A 454 -14.30 2.24 -6.59
N LEU A 455 -13.41 1.26 -6.77
CA LEU A 455 -13.24 0.11 -5.88
C LEU A 455 -11.90 0.13 -5.15
N ALA A 456 -11.22 1.27 -5.10
CA ALA A 456 -10.12 1.46 -4.16
C ALA A 456 -10.57 1.09 -2.75
N ARG A 457 -9.64 0.61 -1.93
CA ARG A 457 -9.87 0.10 -0.56
C ARG A 457 -10.68 -1.19 -0.45
N HIS A 458 -11.21 -1.74 -1.55
CA HIS A 458 -11.97 -2.98 -1.51
C HIS A 458 -11.07 -4.19 -1.76
N VAL A 459 -11.27 -5.25 -0.99
CA VAL A 459 -10.68 -6.57 -1.18
C VAL A 459 -11.71 -7.45 -1.90
N VAL A 460 -11.34 -7.99 -3.05
CA VAL A 460 -12.22 -8.76 -3.92
C VAL A 460 -11.66 -10.15 -4.16
N LEU A 461 -12.43 -11.17 -3.80
CA LEU A 461 -12.10 -12.58 -4.03
C LEU A 461 -12.78 -13.07 -5.32
N VAL A 462 -12.02 -13.68 -6.22
CA VAL A 462 -12.55 -14.32 -7.43
C VAL A 462 -12.20 -15.81 -7.41
N THR A 463 -13.22 -16.67 -7.41
CA THR A 463 -13.03 -18.12 -7.45
C THR A 463 -13.03 -18.67 -8.87
N GLY A 464 -12.24 -19.72 -9.14
CA GLY A 464 -11.98 -20.18 -10.50
C GLY A 464 -11.33 -19.09 -11.35
N GLY A 465 -10.53 -18.23 -10.70
CA GLY A 465 -9.97 -17.03 -11.32
C GLY A 465 -8.79 -17.31 -12.24
N GLY A 466 -8.24 -18.53 -12.25
CA GLY A 466 -7.25 -18.96 -13.24
C GLY A 466 -7.87 -19.34 -14.59
N GLY A 467 -9.20 -19.46 -14.68
CA GLY A 467 -9.92 -19.72 -15.93
C GLY A 467 -10.34 -18.45 -16.68
N GLY A 468 -10.64 -18.56 -17.98
CA GLY A 468 -10.84 -17.39 -18.86
C GLY A 468 -11.86 -16.33 -18.38
N ILE A 469 -13.02 -16.75 -17.85
CA ILE A 469 -14.00 -15.79 -17.30
C ILE A 469 -13.52 -15.20 -15.98
N GLY A 470 -13.00 -16.04 -15.09
CA GLY A 470 -12.52 -15.62 -13.78
C GLY A 470 -11.32 -14.66 -13.87
N ALA A 471 -10.39 -14.89 -14.78
CA ALA A 471 -9.26 -14.01 -15.03
C ALA A 471 -9.71 -12.65 -15.55
N ALA A 472 -10.66 -12.61 -16.50
CA ALA A 472 -11.23 -11.36 -17.00
C ALA A 472 -11.94 -10.57 -15.87
N ILE A 473 -12.65 -11.26 -14.98
CA ILE A 473 -13.27 -10.66 -13.78
C ILE A 473 -12.19 -10.07 -12.87
N ALA A 474 -11.19 -10.85 -12.49
CA ALA A 474 -10.10 -10.43 -11.62
C ALA A 474 -9.41 -9.16 -12.15
N LEU A 475 -9.05 -9.15 -13.44
CA LEU A 475 -8.44 -8.00 -14.11
C LEU A 475 -9.37 -6.78 -14.17
N ALA A 476 -10.68 -6.98 -14.38
CA ALA A 476 -11.63 -5.88 -14.41
C ALA A 476 -11.79 -5.21 -13.03
N PHE A 477 -11.81 -5.98 -11.95
CA PHE A 477 -11.82 -5.45 -10.58
C PHE A 477 -10.51 -4.72 -10.24
N ALA A 478 -9.36 -5.29 -10.61
CA ALA A 478 -8.06 -4.65 -10.41
C ALA A 478 -7.97 -3.29 -11.12
N LYS A 479 -8.49 -3.18 -12.35
CA LYS A 479 -8.59 -1.91 -13.10
C LYS A 479 -9.44 -0.84 -12.41
N GLN A 480 -10.35 -1.22 -11.50
CA GLN A 480 -11.13 -0.30 -10.68
C GLN A 480 -10.45 0.04 -9.34
N GLY A 481 -9.20 -0.39 -9.13
CA GLY A 481 -8.40 -0.12 -7.94
C GLY A 481 -8.60 -1.11 -6.79
N ALA A 482 -9.34 -2.20 -7.01
CA ALA A 482 -9.55 -3.22 -5.99
C ALA A 482 -8.28 -4.04 -5.72
N GLN A 483 -8.09 -4.44 -4.47
CA GLN A 483 -7.12 -5.46 -4.09
C GLN A 483 -7.71 -6.85 -4.40
N VAL A 484 -7.12 -7.56 -5.34
CA VAL A 484 -7.69 -8.82 -5.87
C VAL A 484 -7.03 -10.04 -5.26
N VAL A 485 -7.86 -11.01 -4.90
CA VAL A 485 -7.46 -12.36 -4.51
C VAL A 485 -8.05 -13.36 -5.50
N VAL A 486 -7.22 -14.24 -6.04
CA VAL A 486 -7.58 -15.26 -7.01
C VAL A 486 -7.47 -16.64 -6.36
N LEU A 487 -8.58 -17.36 -6.31
CA LEU A 487 -8.58 -18.79 -5.94
C LEU A 487 -8.78 -19.64 -7.18
N ASP A 488 -7.96 -20.67 -7.30
CA ASP A 488 -8.15 -21.70 -8.32
C ASP A 488 -7.61 -23.04 -7.82
N LYS A 489 -8.13 -24.16 -8.35
CA LYS A 489 -7.56 -25.49 -8.10
C LYS A 489 -6.16 -25.59 -8.71
N ASN A 490 -5.91 -24.88 -9.81
CA ASN A 490 -4.59 -24.69 -10.39
C ASN A 490 -3.89 -23.46 -9.77
N GLY A 491 -3.02 -23.70 -8.79
CA GLY A 491 -2.29 -22.63 -8.09
C GLY A 491 -1.36 -21.80 -8.98
N GLU A 492 -0.79 -22.38 -10.04
CA GLU A 492 0.05 -21.63 -11.00
C GLU A 492 -0.79 -20.65 -11.80
N ALA A 493 -1.95 -21.07 -12.30
CA ALA A 493 -2.88 -20.20 -13.03
C ALA A 493 -3.42 -19.07 -12.13
N ALA A 494 -3.73 -19.38 -10.87
CA ALA A 494 -4.12 -18.36 -9.88
C ALA A 494 -3.02 -17.32 -9.66
N THR A 495 -1.77 -17.76 -9.52
CA THR A 495 -0.61 -16.89 -9.31
C THR A 495 -0.34 -16.02 -10.54
N THR A 496 -0.40 -16.59 -11.74
CA THR A 496 -0.23 -15.84 -13.00
C THR A 496 -1.28 -14.74 -13.13
N THR A 497 -2.55 -15.07 -12.92
CA THR A 497 -3.65 -14.09 -12.99
C THR A 497 -3.47 -12.99 -11.93
N ALA A 498 -3.08 -13.36 -10.71
CA ALA A 498 -2.82 -12.38 -9.65
C ALA A 498 -1.70 -11.41 -10.06
N LYS A 499 -0.57 -11.89 -10.61
CA LYS A 499 0.51 -11.03 -11.10
C LYS A 499 0.04 -10.02 -12.15
N GLU A 500 -0.86 -10.43 -13.05
CA GLU A 500 -1.46 -9.53 -14.05
C GLU A 500 -2.41 -8.50 -13.44
N CYS A 501 -3.03 -8.80 -12.28
CA CYS A 501 -3.87 -7.86 -11.54
C CYS A 501 -3.06 -6.78 -10.80
N GLY A 502 -1.82 -7.09 -10.41
CA GLY A 502 -0.91 -6.15 -9.76
C GLY A 502 0.04 -6.83 -8.78
N SER A 503 1.11 -6.12 -8.39
CA SER A 503 2.17 -6.65 -7.53
C SER A 503 1.69 -7.10 -6.14
N SER A 504 0.62 -6.51 -5.64
CA SER A 504 0.04 -6.85 -4.33
C SER A 504 -1.10 -7.87 -4.41
N ALA A 505 -1.56 -8.28 -5.60
CA ALA A 505 -2.63 -9.27 -5.73
C ALA A 505 -2.17 -10.66 -5.29
N LEU A 506 -3.11 -11.45 -4.73
CA LEU A 506 -2.79 -12.73 -4.11
C LEU A 506 -3.42 -13.89 -4.89
N GLY A 507 -2.61 -14.82 -5.39
CA GLY A 507 -3.07 -16.08 -5.99
C GLY A 507 -2.90 -17.25 -5.02
N LEU A 508 -3.96 -18.02 -4.76
CA LEU A 508 -3.91 -19.19 -3.88
C LEU A 508 -4.48 -20.43 -4.57
N LYS A 509 -3.83 -21.57 -4.34
CA LYS A 509 -4.39 -22.88 -4.65
C LYS A 509 -5.50 -23.19 -3.65
N CYS A 510 -6.68 -23.55 -4.13
CA CYS A 510 -7.81 -23.96 -3.28
C CYS A 510 -8.76 -24.86 -4.07
N ASP A 511 -8.96 -26.09 -3.61
CA ASP A 511 -10.06 -26.94 -4.07
C ASP A 511 -11.34 -26.59 -3.31
N LEU A 512 -12.29 -25.94 -3.97
CA LEU A 512 -13.51 -25.44 -3.34
C LEU A 512 -14.46 -26.56 -2.87
N THR A 513 -14.29 -27.80 -3.35
CA THR A 513 -15.05 -28.95 -2.81
C THR A 513 -14.52 -29.38 -1.44
N ASN A 514 -13.38 -28.84 -0.99
CA ASN A 514 -12.80 -29.07 0.32
C ASN A 514 -13.05 -27.86 1.23
N ALA A 515 -13.98 -27.99 2.19
CA ALA A 515 -14.35 -26.92 3.11
C ALA A 515 -13.17 -26.41 3.98
N ALA A 516 -12.19 -27.27 4.30
CA ALA A 516 -11.01 -26.88 5.06
C ALA A 516 -10.09 -25.97 4.24
N GLU A 517 -9.86 -26.31 2.97
CA GLU A 517 -9.07 -25.44 2.07
C GLU A 517 -9.73 -24.08 1.84
N VAL A 518 -11.06 -24.04 1.76
CA VAL A 518 -11.82 -22.77 1.71
C VAL A 518 -11.62 -21.98 2.99
N HIS A 519 -11.72 -22.62 4.16
CA HIS A 519 -11.47 -21.96 5.45
C HIS A 519 -10.06 -21.36 5.52
N ASP A 520 -9.03 -22.13 5.17
CA ASP A 520 -7.64 -21.68 5.19
C ASP A 520 -7.38 -20.52 4.24
N ALA A 521 -8.02 -20.52 3.06
CA ALA A 521 -7.96 -19.42 2.11
C ALA A 521 -8.53 -18.12 2.73
N PHE A 522 -9.70 -18.18 3.36
CA PHE A 522 -10.30 -17.00 4.02
C PHE A 522 -9.50 -16.52 5.24
N THR A 523 -8.94 -17.44 6.03
CA THR A 523 -8.01 -17.12 7.12
C THR A 523 -6.79 -16.37 6.58
N THR A 524 -6.25 -16.80 5.43
CA THR A 524 -5.14 -16.09 4.77
C THR A 524 -5.55 -14.69 4.31
N ILE A 525 -6.71 -14.55 3.66
CA ILE A 525 -7.22 -13.25 3.19
C ILE A 525 -7.39 -12.27 4.36
N ALA A 526 -8.01 -12.72 5.45
CA ALA A 526 -8.23 -11.90 6.64
C ALA A 526 -6.91 -11.46 7.30
N ALA A 527 -5.92 -12.35 7.38
CA ALA A 527 -4.60 -12.03 7.91
C ALA A 527 -3.81 -11.06 7.02
N CYS A 528 -3.89 -11.19 5.69
CA CYS A 528 -3.12 -10.38 4.74
C CYS A 528 -3.69 -8.98 4.49
N PHE A 529 -5.02 -8.82 4.52
CA PHE A 529 -5.66 -7.55 4.13
C PHE A 529 -6.58 -6.97 5.21
N GLY A 530 -6.65 -7.63 6.37
CA GLY A 530 -7.54 -7.30 7.47
C GLY A 530 -9.01 -7.65 7.23
N GLY A 531 -9.39 -8.21 6.07
CA GLY A 531 -10.77 -8.58 5.78
C GLY A 531 -11.10 -8.74 4.29
N LEU A 532 -12.39 -8.72 3.96
CA LEU A 532 -12.92 -8.98 2.62
C LEU A 532 -14.20 -8.18 2.37
N ASP A 533 -14.41 -7.66 1.15
CA ASP A 533 -15.60 -6.87 0.82
C ASP A 533 -16.51 -7.54 -0.20
N ILE A 534 -15.93 -8.19 -1.22
CA ILE A 534 -16.69 -8.75 -2.35
C ILE A 534 -16.17 -10.15 -2.67
N VAL A 535 -17.09 -11.08 -2.91
CA VAL A 535 -16.79 -12.41 -3.45
C VAL A 535 -17.49 -12.60 -4.78
N VAL A 536 -16.72 -12.83 -5.84
CA VAL A 536 -17.21 -13.35 -7.12
C VAL A 536 -17.04 -14.87 -7.13
N SER A 537 -18.11 -15.55 -6.80
CA SER A 537 -18.24 -17.00 -6.77
C SER A 537 -18.46 -17.52 -8.20
N ASN A 538 -17.36 -17.70 -8.92
CA ASN A 538 -17.34 -17.95 -10.37
C ASN A 538 -16.99 -19.40 -10.77
N ALA A 539 -16.23 -20.13 -9.96
CA ALA A 539 -15.79 -21.48 -10.27
C ALA A 539 -16.95 -22.41 -10.71
N GLY A 540 -16.68 -23.32 -11.66
CA GLY A 540 -17.67 -24.29 -12.11
C GLY A 540 -17.15 -25.14 -13.27
N ALA A 541 -17.77 -26.31 -13.45
CA ALA A 541 -17.50 -27.23 -14.56
C ALA A 541 -18.81 -27.88 -15.03
N ALA A 542 -18.88 -28.30 -16.29
CA ALA A 542 -20.08 -28.90 -16.87
C ALA A 542 -19.89 -30.40 -17.05
N TRP A 543 -20.77 -31.18 -16.41
CA TRP A 543 -20.89 -32.61 -16.66
C TRP A 543 -22.08 -32.84 -17.57
N SER A 544 -21.82 -33.42 -18.75
CA SER A 544 -22.84 -33.73 -19.74
C SER A 544 -23.25 -35.20 -19.72
N GLY A 545 -24.49 -35.44 -20.15
CA GLY A 545 -25.09 -36.76 -20.33
C GLY A 545 -26.62 -36.70 -20.24
N ASP A 546 -27.28 -37.71 -20.79
CA ASP A 546 -28.72 -37.88 -20.65
C ASP A 546 -29.06 -38.17 -19.18
N ILE A 547 -30.00 -37.41 -18.61
CA ILE A 547 -30.29 -37.43 -17.19
C ILE A 547 -30.82 -38.79 -16.71
N ALA A 548 -31.54 -39.52 -17.58
CA ALA A 548 -32.10 -40.82 -17.23
C ALA A 548 -31.04 -41.92 -17.06
N THR A 549 -29.87 -41.75 -17.69
CA THR A 549 -28.78 -42.74 -17.73
C THR A 549 -27.46 -42.20 -17.18
N LEU A 550 -27.44 -40.95 -16.71
CA LEU A 550 -26.24 -40.31 -16.17
C LEU A 550 -25.77 -41.06 -14.91
N PRO A 551 -24.48 -41.46 -14.82
CA PRO A 551 -23.95 -42.03 -13.60
C PRO A 551 -24.15 -41.10 -12.41
N GLU A 552 -24.62 -41.64 -11.28
CA GLU A 552 -24.85 -40.89 -10.04
C GLU A 552 -23.58 -40.12 -9.61
N SER A 553 -22.40 -40.71 -9.79
CA SER A 553 -21.12 -40.08 -9.46
C SER A 553 -20.88 -38.77 -10.24
N LYS A 554 -21.31 -38.69 -11.51
CA LYS A 554 -21.24 -37.44 -12.30
C LYS A 554 -22.24 -36.40 -11.82
N LEU A 555 -23.46 -36.84 -11.47
CA LEU A 555 -24.47 -35.94 -10.92
C LEU A 555 -23.99 -35.35 -9.58
N ARG A 556 -23.48 -36.19 -8.67
CA ARG A 556 -22.91 -35.75 -7.39
C ARG A 556 -21.73 -34.81 -7.58
N ALA A 557 -20.77 -35.15 -8.45
CA ALA A 557 -19.63 -34.27 -8.73
C ALA A 557 -20.08 -32.89 -9.25
N SER A 558 -21.14 -32.84 -10.06
CA SER A 558 -21.73 -31.57 -10.49
C SER A 558 -22.31 -30.75 -9.34
N PHE A 559 -23.00 -31.38 -8.39
CA PHE A 559 -23.49 -30.71 -7.19
C PHE A 559 -22.37 -30.25 -6.26
N GLU A 560 -21.34 -31.09 -6.05
CA GLU A 560 -20.18 -30.74 -5.22
C GLU A 560 -19.52 -29.44 -5.71
N LEU A 561 -19.26 -29.33 -7.02
CA LEU A 561 -18.62 -28.14 -7.56
C LEU A 561 -19.57 -26.97 -7.85
N ASN A 562 -20.73 -27.21 -8.48
CA ASN A 562 -21.61 -26.13 -8.94
C ASN A 562 -22.64 -25.68 -7.91
N LEU A 563 -22.72 -26.32 -6.74
CA LEU A 563 -23.57 -25.90 -5.62
C LEU A 563 -22.81 -25.85 -4.28
N PHE A 564 -22.33 -26.98 -3.77
CA PHE A 564 -21.78 -27.05 -2.42
C PHE A 564 -20.48 -26.25 -2.26
N ALA A 565 -19.61 -26.24 -3.25
CA ALA A 565 -18.43 -25.36 -3.26
C ALA A 565 -18.81 -23.86 -3.16
N HIS A 566 -19.84 -23.42 -3.89
CA HIS A 566 -20.34 -22.05 -3.78
C HIS A 566 -20.94 -21.77 -2.40
N GLN A 567 -21.58 -22.76 -1.78
CA GLN A 567 -22.07 -22.67 -0.40
C GLN A 567 -20.93 -22.55 0.62
N HIS A 568 -19.86 -23.35 0.51
CA HIS A 568 -18.69 -23.26 1.39
C HIS A 568 -18.08 -21.85 1.33
N VAL A 569 -17.91 -21.32 0.12
CA VAL A 569 -17.38 -19.97 -0.11
C VAL A 569 -18.31 -18.90 0.46
N ALA A 570 -19.62 -19.00 0.23
CA ALA A 570 -20.60 -18.04 0.74
C ALA A 570 -20.64 -18.03 2.28
N GLN A 571 -20.63 -19.20 2.93
CA GLN A 571 -20.60 -19.30 4.39
C GLN A 571 -19.31 -18.69 4.97
N ALA A 572 -18.15 -18.97 4.37
CA ALA A 572 -16.88 -18.39 4.80
C ALA A 572 -16.87 -16.85 4.67
N ALA A 573 -17.41 -16.34 3.56
CA ALA A 573 -17.54 -14.90 3.32
C ALA A 573 -18.48 -14.22 4.30
N VAL A 574 -19.67 -14.80 4.54
CA VAL A 574 -20.66 -14.24 5.48
C VAL A 574 -20.10 -14.17 6.90
N ARG A 575 -19.38 -15.20 7.37
CA ARG A 575 -18.69 -15.14 8.68
C ARG A 575 -17.75 -13.95 8.77
N LEU A 576 -16.95 -13.71 7.73
CA LEU A 576 -16.00 -12.60 7.68
C LEU A 576 -16.71 -11.23 7.56
N PHE A 577 -17.75 -11.13 6.74
CA PHE A 577 -18.57 -9.91 6.63
C PHE A 577 -19.23 -9.56 7.96
N ARG A 578 -19.79 -10.54 8.69
CA ARG A 578 -20.40 -10.34 10.00
C ARG A 578 -19.39 -9.91 11.06
N ALA A 579 -18.19 -10.50 11.06
CA ALA A 579 -17.10 -10.07 11.92
C ALA A 579 -16.75 -8.58 11.67
N GLN A 580 -16.60 -8.17 10.41
CA GLN A 580 -16.35 -6.77 10.04
C GLN A 580 -17.54 -5.83 10.29
N GLY A 581 -18.76 -6.35 10.30
CA GLY A 581 -19.97 -5.59 10.65
C GLY A 581 -20.07 -5.27 12.14
N ASN A 582 -19.24 -5.88 12.99
CA ASN A 582 -19.29 -5.74 14.46
C ASN A 582 -20.71 -5.92 15.02
N ARG A 583 -21.51 -6.76 14.35
CA ARG A 583 -22.88 -7.15 14.73
C ARG A 583 -23.85 -5.97 14.93
N THR A 584 -23.59 -4.81 14.32
CA THR A 584 -24.58 -3.72 14.33
C THR A 584 -25.73 -4.06 13.40
N THR A 585 -26.96 -3.86 13.88
CA THR A 585 -28.18 -3.93 13.06
C THR A 585 -28.46 -2.61 12.36
N GLU A 586 -27.70 -1.55 12.67
CA GLU A 586 -27.79 -0.27 11.97
C GLU A 586 -27.06 -0.35 10.64
N THR A 587 -27.83 -0.52 9.56
CA THR A 587 -27.34 -0.64 8.18
C THR A 587 -26.41 0.50 7.74
N SER A 588 -26.54 1.71 8.31
CA SER A 588 -25.66 2.85 8.00
C SER A 588 -24.27 2.77 8.64
N LYS A 589 -24.05 1.83 9.58
CA LYS A 589 -22.79 1.69 10.34
C LYS A 589 -22.08 0.35 10.11
N SER A 590 -22.63 -0.54 9.27
CA SER A 590 -21.99 -1.82 8.91
C SER A 590 -21.19 -1.68 7.61
N LEU A 591 -19.98 -2.26 7.56
CA LEU A 591 -19.23 -2.42 6.30
C LEU A 591 -19.97 -3.29 5.29
N GLY A 592 -20.83 -4.19 5.78
CA GLY A 592 -21.58 -5.15 4.98
C GLY A 592 -20.66 -6.09 4.21
N GLY A 593 -21.12 -6.49 3.03
CA GLY A 593 -20.35 -7.29 2.09
C GLY A 593 -21.14 -7.56 0.82
N GLN A 594 -20.52 -8.25 -0.13
CA GLN A 594 -21.20 -8.62 -1.35
C GLN A 594 -20.85 -10.02 -1.85
N LEU A 595 -21.89 -10.81 -2.10
CA LEU A 595 -21.81 -12.08 -2.81
C LEU A 595 -22.28 -11.87 -4.25
N LEU A 596 -21.46 -12.29 -5.20
CA LEU A 596 -21.72 -12.24 -6.63
C LEU A 596 -21.57 -13.65 -7.20
N PHE A 597 -22.66 -14.24 -7.70
CA PHE A 597 -22.64 -15.60 -8.24
C PHE A 597 -22.61 -15.60 -9.77
N ASN A 598 -21.72 -16.42 -10.35
CA ASN A 598 -21.80 -16.74 -11.77
C ASN A 598 -22.77 -17.91 -11.97
N ILE A 599 -23.98 -17.56 -12.40
CA ILE A 599 -25.03 -18.51 -12.76
C ILE A 599 -24.80 -18.92 -14.23
N SER A 600 -25.79 -19.50 -14.86
CA SER A 600 -25.76 -19.87 -16.26
C SER A 600 -27.18 -19.83 -16.80
N LYS A 601 -27.31 -19.64 -18.12
CA LYS A 601 -28.55 -19.84 -18.84
C LYS A 601 -29.23 -21.16 -18.45
N GLN A 602 -28.43 -22.20 -18.19
CA GLN A 602 -28.90 -23.54 -17.85
C GLN A 602 -29.76 -23.59 -16.57
N ALA A 603 -29.68 -22.59 -15.70
CA ALA A 603 -30.53 -22.45 -14.51
C ALA A 603 -31.98 -22.05 -14.85
N LEU A 604 -32.17 -21.31 -15.95
CA LEU A 604 -33.48 -20.79 -16.36
C LEU A 604 -34.06 -21.57 -17.54
N ASN A 605 -33.19 -21.97 -18.48
CA ASN A 605 -33.56 -22.71 -19.67
C ASN A 605 -32.57 -23.88 -19.90
N PRO A 606 -32.84 -25.03 -19.28
CA PRO A 606 -32.02 -26.23 -19.42
C PRO A 606 -31.89 -26.68 -20.89
N GLY A 607 -30.69 -27.11 -21.27
CA GLY A 607 -30.40 -27.71 -22.56
C GLY A 607 -30.33 -29.24 -22.51
N PRO A 608 -30.56 -29.95 -23.63
CA PRO A 608 -30.38 -31.39 -23.72
C PRO A 608 -28.96 -31.80 -23.29
N GLY A 609 -28.86 -32.86 -22.48
CA GLY A 609 -27.58 -33.40 -22.01
C GLY A 609 -26.88 -32.57 -20.93
N PHE A 610 -27.48 -31.50 -20.41
CA PHE A 610 -26.90 -30.62 -19.39
C PHE A 610 -27.60 -30.71 -18.03
N GLY A 611 -28.41 -31.76 -17.80
CA GLY A 611 -29.22 -31.91 -16.60
C GLY A 611 -28.43 -31.75 -15.30
N ALA A 612 -27.28 -32.43 -15.15
CA ALA A 612 -26.48 -32.34 -13.94
C ALA A 612 -25.94 -30.92 -13.66
N TYR A 613 -25.53 -30.20 -14.71
CA TYR A 613 -25.03 -28.83 -14.59
C TYR A 613 -26.18 -27.83 -14.37
N GLY A 614 -27.25 -27.93 -15.17
CA GLY A 614 -28.40 -27.03 -15.13
C GLY A 614 -29.18 -27.10 -13.83
N ILE A 615 -29.42 -28.32 -13.30
CA ILE A 615 -30.09 -28.50 -12.01
C ILE A 615 -29.24 -27.89 -10.87
N ALA A 616 -27.93 -28.15 -10.85
CA ALA A 616 -27.04 -27.57 -9.85
C ALA A 616 -27.00 -26.03 -9.93
N LYS A 617 -26.96 -25.44 -11.14
CA LYS A 617 -27.02 -23.98 -11.33
C LYS A 617 -28.39 -23.38 -11.00
N ALA A 618 -29.50 -24.12 -11.19
CA ALA A 618 -30.83 -23.71 -10.72
C ALA A 618 -30.89 -23.69 -9.19
N ALA A 619 -30.33 -24.70 -8.53
CA ALA A 619 -30.18 -24.73 -7.07
C ALA A 619 -29.29 -23.57 -6.57
N LEU A 620 -28.20 -23.26 -7.29
CA LEU A 620 -27.34 -22.11 -6.97
C LEU A 620 -28.08 -20.77 -7.09
N LEU A 621 -28.96 -20.61 -8.06
CA LEU A 621 -29.81 -19.42 -8.19
C LEU A 621 -30.76 -19.28 -7.00
N ALA A 622 -31.36 -20.38 -6.54
CA ALA A 622 -32.19 -20.38 -5.33
C ALA A 622 -31.36 -20.04 -4.08
N LEU A 623 -30.16 -20.61 -3.96
CA LEU A 623 -29.22 -20.32 -2.87
C LEU A 623 -28.85 -18.83 -2.81
N MET A 624 -28.55 -18.22 -3.95
CA MET A 624 -28.27 -16.79 -4.06
C MET A 624 -29.42 -15.95 -3.50
N LYS A 625 -30.67 -16.27 -3.87
CA LYS A 625 -31.85 -15.58 -3.36
C LYS A 625 -32.03 -15.77 -1.85
N GLN A 626 -31.73 -16.95 -1.32
CA GLN A 626 -31.80 -17.20 0.13
C GLN A 626 -30.83 -16.31 0.90
N TYR A 627 -29.57 -16.22 0.48
CA TYR A 627 -28.61 -15.29 1.09
C TYR A 627 -29.03 -13.82 0.97
N ALA A 628 -29.66 -13.43 -0.15
CA ALA A 628 -30.16 -12.07 -0.31
C ALA A 628 -31.24 -11.72 0.74
N LEU A 629 -32.12 -12.68 1.06
CA LEU A 629 -33.18 -12.52 2.06
C LEU A 629 -32.63 -12.54 3.48
N GLU A 630 -31.76 -13.50 3.80
CA GLU A 630 -31.28 -13.73 5.17
C GLU A 630 -30.18 -12.75 5.60
N GLU A 631 -29.28 -12.35 4.70
CA GLU A 631 -28.15 -11.48 5.04
C GLU A 631 -28.36 -10.00 4.65
N GLY A 632 -29.45 -9.69 3.94
CA GLY A 632 -29.85 -8.33 3.63
C GLY A 632 -29.91 -7.40 4.86
N PRO A 633 -30.51 -7.82 6.00
CA PRO A 633 -30.48 -7.06 7.25
C PRO A 633 -29.08 -6.74 7.78
N SER A 634 -28.10 -7.60 7.49
CA SER A 634 -26.68 -7.41 7.84
C SER A 634 -25.92 -6.53 6.84
N SER A 635 -26.64 -5.90 5.89
CA SER A 635 -26.08 -5.12 4.78
C SER A 635 -25.16 -5.92 3.84
N ILE A 636 -25.37 -7.24 3.77
CA ILE A 636 -24.67 -8.11 2.82
C ILE A 636 -25.57 -8.28 1.59
N ARG A 637 -25.09 -7.80 0.45
CA ARG A 637 -25.83 -7.87 -0.81
C ARG A 637 -25.49 -9.15 -1.55
N CYS A 638 -26.49 -9.75 -2.19
CA CYS A 638 -26.29 -10.99 -2.92
C CYS A 638 -26.93 -10.85 -4.30
N ASN A 639 -26.15 -10.96 -5.37
CA ASN A 639 -26.63 -10.85 -6.75
C ASN A 639 -25.96 -11.88 -7.65
N ALA A 640 -26.45 -12.01 -8.89
CA ALA A 640 -25.93 -12.96 -9.85
C ALA A 640 -25.84 -12.39 -11.26
N ILE A 641 -24.90 -12.93 -12.03
CA ILE A 641 -24.87 -12.81 -13.49
C ILE A 641 -25.37 -14.11 -14.12
N ASN A 642 -26.27 -13.98 -15.09
CA ASN A 642 -26.69 -15.04 -15.99
C ASN A 642 -25.95 -14.89 -17.32
N ALA A 643 -24.85 -15.62 -17.48
CA ALA A 643 -24.04 -15.58 -18.69
C ALA A 643 -24.41 -16.71 -19.68
N ASP A 644 -24.29 -16.45 -20.99
CA ASP A 644 -24.49 -17.47 -22.04
C ASP A 644 -23.35 -17.46 -23.07
N ARG A 645 -22.97 -18.66 -23.54
CA ARG A 645 -22.00 -18.92 -24.63
C ARG A 645 -20.72 -18.07 -24.59
N ILE A 646 -19.92 -18.24 -23.55
CA ILE A 646 -18.60 -17.61 -23.44
C ILE A 646 -17.51 -18.67 -23.64
N ARG A 647 -16.57 -18.40 -24.56
CA ARG A 647 -15.40 -19.27 -24.77
C ARG A 647 -14.61 -19.38 -23.47
N SER A 648 -14.48 -20.58 -22.96
CA SER A 648 -13.91 -20.86 -21.64
C SER A 648 -13.57 -22.34 -21.50
N GLY A 649 -13.02 -22.76 -20.37
CA GLY A 649 -12.87 -24.19 -20.07
C GLY A 649 -14.21 -24.96 -20.01
N LEU A 650 -15.34 -24.26 -19.85
CA LEU A 650 -16.69 -24.83 -19.85
C LEU A 650 -17.27 -25.01 -21.27
N LEU A 651 -16.97 -24.07 -22.17
CA LEU A 651 -17.38 -24.09 -23.57
C LEU A 651 -16.13 -23.93 -24.44
N ASP A 652 -15.47 -25.05 -24.68
CA ASP A 652 -14.24 -25.11 -25.45
C ASP A 652 -14.49 -25.16 -26.97
N GLN A 653 -13.41 -25.10 -27.73
CA GLN A 653 -13.46 -25.08 -29.20
C GLN A 653 -13.99 -26.39 -29.81
N ALA A 654 -13.93 -27.51 -29.09
CA ALA A 654 -14.47 -28.78 -29.57
C ALA A 654 -16.00 -28.80 -29.43
N MET A 655 -16.51 -28.40 -28.26
CA MET A 655 -17.93 -28.30 -27.98
C MET A 655 -18.62 -27.25 -28.85
N ILE A 656 -17.95 -26.12 -29.14
CA ILE A 656 -18.47 -25.10 -30.06
C ILE A 656 -18.66 -25.70 -31.46
N ARG A 657 -17.66 -26.42 -31.98
CA ARG A 657 -17.73 -27.09 -33.28
C ARG A 657 -18.87 -28.10 -33.34
N GLU A 658 -18.90 -29.04 -32.40
CA GLU A 658 -19.91 -30.10 -32.31
C GLU A 658 -21.33 -29.51 -32.31
N ARG A 659 -21.57 -28.45 -31.53
CA ARG A 659 -22.89 -27.83 -31.42
C ARG A 659 -23.27 -26.95 -32.60
N ALA A 660 -22.30 -26.32 -33.24
CA ALA A 660 -22.53 -25.57 -34.47
C ALA A 660 -22.93 -26.52 -35.60
N GLU A 661 -22.20 -27.64 -35.74
CA GLU A 661 -22.49 -28.72 -36.69
C GLU A 661 -23.86 -29.36 -36.44
N ALA A 662 -24.19 -29.70 -35.19
CA ALA A 662 -25.50 -30.27 -34.83
C ALA A 662 -26.68 -29.33 -35.14
N ARG A 663 -26.43 -28.02 -35.32
CA ARG A 663 -27.42 -27.01 -35.70
C ARG A 663 -27.34 -26.59 -37.16
N GLY A 664 -26.40 -27.13 -37.94
CA GLY A 664 -26.17 -26.79 -39.34
C GLY A 664 -25.76 -25.32 -39.56
N ILE A 665 -25.05 -24.71 -38.61
CA ILE A 665 -24.63 -23.31 -38.66
C ILE A 665 -23.11 -23.18 -38.44
N SER A 666 -22.54 -22.04 -38.83
CA SER A 666 -21.14 -21.73 -38.52
C SER A 666 -20.94 -21.51 -37.02
N GLU A 667 -19.70 -21.68 -36.54
CA GLU A 667 -19.35 -21.38 -35.14
C GLU A 667 -19.64 -19.92 -34.78
N ALA A 668 -19.37 -18.98 -35.69
CA ALA A 668 -19.66 -17.56 -35.48
C ALA A 668 -21.16 -17.31 -35.29
N ASN A 669 -22.01 -17.94 -36.12
CA ASN A 669 -23.46 -17.85 -35.98
C ASN A 669 -23.97 -18.58 -34.73
N TYR A 670 -23.29 -19.65 -34.30
CA TYR A 670 -23.61 -20.33 -33.03
C TYR A 670 -23.30 -19.42 -31.83
N MET A 671 -22.12 -18.79 -31.81
CA MET A 671 -21.69 -17.92 -30.71
C MET A 671 -22.46 -16.59 -30.67
N GLY A 672 -22.78 -16.02 -31.84
CA GLY A 672 -23.61 -14.83 -32.00
C GLY A 672 -25.11 -15.11 -32.14
N GLY A 673 -25.56 -16.35 -31.91
CA GLY A 673 -26.95 -16.77 -32.06
C GLY A 673 -27.85 -16.29 -30.92
N ASN A 674 -27.98 -14.97 -30.81
CA ASN A 674 -28.76 -14.19 -29.85
C ASN A 674 -29.36 -12.95 -30.55
N LEU A 675 -30.19 -12.17 -29.87
CA LEU A 675 -30.92 -11.05 -30.49
C LEU A 675 -30.02 -9.91 -30.98
N LEU A 676 -28.86 -9.72 -30.35
CA LEU A 676 -27.88 -8.71 -30.78
C LEU A 676 -26.99 -9.18 -31.94
N GLY A 677 -27.03 -10.47 -32.29
CA GLY A 677 -26.20 -11.03 -33.36
C GLY A 677 -24.69 -11.02 -33.04
N ALA A 678 -24.31 -10.96 -31.75
CA ALA A 678 -22.94 -10.72 -31.33
C ALA A 678 -22.44 -11.77 -30.32
N GLU A 679 -21.18 -12.20 -30.46
CA GLU A 679 -20.55 -13.09 -29.49
C GLU A 679 -20.37 -12.37 -28.14
N VAL A 680 -20.78 -13.02 -27.06
CA VAL A 680 -20.59 -12.53 -25.68
C VAL A 680 -19.21 -12.95 -25.18
N ARG A 681 -18.44 -11.98 -24.68
CA ARG A 681 -17.06 -12.19 -24.24
C ARG A 681 -16.94 -12.27 -22.72
N ALA A 682 -15.84 -12.85 -22.25
CA ALA A 682 -15.49 -12.86 -20.83
C ALA A 682 -15.41 -11.44 -20.24
N SER A 683 -14.95 -10.46 -21.03
CA SER A 683 -14.93 -9.03 -20.64
C SER A 683 -16.32 -8.45 -20.38
N ASP A 684 -17.34 -8.90 -21.12
CA ASP A 684 -18.71 -8.39 -20.95
C ASP A 684 -19.29 -8.88 -19.62
N VAL A 685 -19.04 -10.14 -19.28
CA VAL A 685 -19.38 -10.73 -17.98
C VAL A 685 -18.62 -10.04 -16.84
N ALA A 686 -17.32 -9.79 -17.03
CA ALA A 686 -16.50 -9.09 -16.05
C ALA A 686 -17.00 -7.67 -15.76
N ASN A 687 -17.31 -6.91 -16.80
CA ASN A 687 -17.87 -5.55 -16.67
C ASN A 687 -19.23 -5.56 -15.96
N ALA A 688 -20.06 -6.57 -16.20
CA ALA A 688 -21.35 -6.69 -15.52
C ALA A 688 -21.20 -7.00 -14.02
N PHE A 689 -20.23 -7.83 -13.63
CA PHE A 689 -19.91 -8.04 -12.22
C PHE A 689 -19.41 -6.77 -11.53
N VAL A 690 -18.53 -6.00 -12.18
CA VAL A 690 -18.08 -4.70 -11.69
C VAL A 690 -19.27 -3.73 -11.55
N ALA A 691 -20.18 -3.69 -12.53
CA ALA A 691 -21.36 -2.85 -12.45
C ALA A 691 -22.26 -3.22 -11.24
N LEU A 692 -22.54 -4.51 -11.03
CA LEU A 692 -23.29 -4.96 -9.85
C LEU A 692 -22.55 -4.68 -8.54
N ALA A 693 -21.21 -4.71 -8.53
CA ALA A 693 -20.41 -4.33 -7.38
C ALA A 693 -20.65 -2.86 -6.99
N LEU A 694 -20.71 -1.98 -7.99
CA LEU A 694 -20.91 -0.54 -7.84
C LEU A 694 -22.36 -0.11 -7.59
N MET A 695 -23.32 -1.04 -7.50
CA MET A 695 -24.74 -0.75 -7.24
C MET A 695 -25.09 -0.98 -5.75
N PRO A 696 -24.88 -0.02 -4.84
CA PRO A 696 -24.99 -0.23 -3.39
C PRO A 696 -26.42 -0.50 -2.89
N ARG A 697 -27.45 -0.30 -3.72
CA ARG A 697 -28.87 -0.49 -3.36
C ARG A 697 -29.52 -1.67 -4.10
N THR A 698 -28.71 -2.58 -4.65
CA THR A 698 -29.18 -3.75 -5.41
C THR A 698 -28.81 -5.06 -4.70
N THR A 699 -29.82 -5.87 -4.38
CA THR A 699 -29.70 -7.24 -3.84
C THR A 699 -30.81 -8.13 -4.40
N GLY A 700 -30.58 -9.43 -4.52
CA GLY A 700 -31.48 -10.42 -5.11
C GLY A 700 -31.57 -10.39 -6.63
N ALA A 701 -30.75 -9.58 -7.31
CA ALA A 701 -30.83 -9.38 -8.76
C ALA A 701 -30.15 -10.51 -9.55
N LEU A 702 -30.72 -10.84 -10.70
CA LEU A 702 -30.12 -11.69 -11.73
C LEU A 702 -29.99 -10.89 -13.02
N LEU A 703 -28.77 -10.47 -13.36
CA LEU A 703 -28.49 -9.66 -14.55
C LEU A 703 -28.03 -10.56 -15.71
N THR A 704 -28.69 -10.45 -16.86
CA THR A 704 -28.38 -11.24 -18.06
C THR A 704 -27.23 -10.63 -18.87
N VAL A 705 -26.28 -11.48 -19.26
CA VAL A 705 -25.17 -11.15 -20.17
C VAL A 705 -25.09 -12.25 -21.22
N ASP A 706 -26.01 -12.20 -22.18
CA ASP A 706 -26.26 -13.30 -23.13
C ASP A 706 -26.60 -12.84 -24.57
N GLY A 707 -26.51 -11.53 -24.84
CA GLY A 707 -26.88 -10.93 -26.13
C GLY A 707 -28.39 -10.99 -26.43
N GLY A 708 -29.23 -11.20 -25.42
CA GLY A 708 -30.68 -11.30 -25.56
C GLY A 708 -31.14 -12.73 -25.86
N ASN A 709 -30.74 -13.72 -25.05
CA ASN A 709 -31.24 -15.08 -25.23
C ASN A 709 -32.71 -15.18 -24.79
N VAL A 710 -33.64 -15.16 -25.74
CA VAL A 710 -35.10 -15.15 -25.48
C VAL A 710 -35.54 -16.24 -24.50
N ALA A 711 -34.97 -17.43 -24.60
CA ALA A 711 -35.34 -18.56 -23.75
C ALA A 711 -34.87 -18.39 -22.29
N ALA A 712 -33.86 -17.54 -22.05
CA ALA A 712 -33.26 -17.32 -20.73
C ALA A 712 -33.63 -15.94 -20.13
N MET A 713 -34.55 -15.20 -20.76
CA MET A 713 -35.03 -13.92 -20.24
C MET A 713 -35.74 -14.13 -18.90
N VAL A 714 -35.31 -13.38 -17.88
CA VAL A 714 -35.95 -13.35 -16.57
C VAL A 714 -37.27 -12.59 -16.72
N ARG A 715 -38.38 -13.16 -16.27
CA ARG A 715 -39.72 -12.55 -16.29
C ARG A 715 -40.24 -12.33 -14.88
#